data_AF-A0A5Y3WC17-F1
#
_entry.id   AF-A0A5Y3WC17-F1
#
_cell.length_a   1.000
_cell.length_b   1.000
_cell.length_c   1.000
_cell.angle_alpha   90.00
_cell.angle_beta   90.00
_cell.angle_gamma   90.00
#
_symmetry.space_group_name_H-M   'P 1'
#
loop_
_entity.id
_entity.type
_entity.pdbx_description
1 polymer ?
#
loop_
_entity_poly.entity_id
_entity_poly.type
_entity_poly.pdbx_seq_one_letter_code
_entity_poly.pdbx_strand_id
1 'polypeptide(L)'
;MGRIYRAAHQLAATLPAEEVYPETAANLAKLRNDFRLGPNSEGSANTLWIGFDERQSHALLRDIPRQHCVAIQHLLLAAYVRSVADVLASGGTHLSVDIESHGRQLFEDELEMNRAMGWFTAVYPLIAEVVDGEPVLLTARRLANLAEKQADAGALYGIRRYLSDAPRKSVKGSELCFNFLGHFGLDSDASLGWSWSNLYPGAARHPDVSRVHLLKLTGRVVANRLTLDLSYSSNVHSRQTITRIGERFIGLLNDALQKAGVNAAAEQTSTLFSEHNSTGLLTYIPSALSGLRETRPSGALRAVLLTGATGFIGIYLLKMLLATPGCVVHCLVRGDDQRSAQERLWERFCWYFPHADRDALSARVVVHEGSLNSVGFGLAPAAFTRLAREIDTVVHAAADVRLMAPLDELRQTNVEGTCAIVEFCHMERAKRLHFVSTLSVAGIVMDKQSFSEDHLHIGQSFMTPYEQSKYEAELVVRAFIREGGSACIYRTGSVSADSTGTFQINIESNRLMQSLNTYVLSGLIPDREEDLLLCRVDDLAHAIVRIVMNTRISGRTFHMTPDAEFMHNDLVEVLQASGFSVQLASTEKYLSALRKMDADFPREAALGQMWSTRPSRKVRIDAAVTHTLLKRLDAEIPPVDRAWFTRFLACCVERGFLPGSTKV
;
A
#
# COMPACT_ATOMS: atom_id res chain seq x y z
N MET A 1 6.79 -27.18 -24.61
CA MET A 1 6.11 -28.47 -24.38
C MET A 1 6.99 -29.69 -24.64
N GLY A 2 7.57 -29.91 -25.84
CA GLY A 2 8.37 -31.12 -26.10
C GLY A 2 9.60 -31.33 -25.19
N ARG A 3 10.25 -30.26 -24.73
CA ARG A 3 11.34 -30.34 -23.73
C ARG A 3 10.85 -30.79 -22.36
N ILE A 4 9.74 -30.21 -21.89
CA ILE A 4 9.08 -30.57 -20.62
C ILE A 4 8.66 -32.05 -20.64
N TYR A 5 8.07 -32.51 -21.74
CA TYR A 5 7.68 -33.92 -21.91
C TYR A 5 8.89 -34.86 -21.80
N ARG A 6 10.01 -34.53 -22.46
CA ARG A 6 11.24 -35.34 -22.37
C ARG A 6 11.83 -35.33 -20.95
N ALA A 7 11.90 -34.17 -20.30
CA ALA A 7 12.38 -34.06 -18.93
C ALA A 7 11.52 -34.90 -17.96
N ALA A 8 10.19 -34.84 -18.10
CA ALA A 8 9.27 -35.65 -17.30
C ALA A 8 9.48 -37.17 -17.50
N HIS A 9 9.71 -37.62 -18.73
CA HIS A 9 10.01 -39.03 -19.01
C HIS A 9 11.39 -39.48 -18.52
N GLN A 10 12.40 -38.61 -18.60
CA GLN A 10 13.72 -38.90 -18.04
C GLN A 10 13.65 -39.04 -16.52
N LEU A 11 12.93 -38.14 -15.86
CA LEU A 11 12.70 -38.18 -14.42
C LEU A 11 11.89 -39.43 -14.02
N ALA A 12 10.87 -39.80 -14.79
CA ALA A 12 10.11 -41.03 -14.56
C ALA A 12 11.00 -42.29 -14.53
N ALA A 13 12.05 -42.33 -15.38
CA ALA A 13 12.96 -43.46 -15.47
C ALA A 13 13.95 -43.56 -14.30
N THR A 14 14.18 -42.47 -13.56
CA THR A 14 15.13 -42.43 -12.44
C THR A 14 14.45 -42.50 -11.06
N LEU A 15 13.13 -42.42 -10.99
CA LEU A 15 12.40 -42.44 -9.72
C LEU A 15 12.44 -43.83 -9.05
N PRO A 16 12.88 -43.93 -7.78
CA PRO A 16 12.92 -45.21 -7.05
C PRO A 16 11.53 -45.80 -6.81
N ALA A 17 11.44 -47.14 -6.85
CA ALA A 17 10.18 -47.89 -6.80
C ALA A 17 9.41 -47.82 -5.47
N GLU A 18 9.96 -47.22 -4.41
CA GLU A 18 9.36 -47.27 -3.05
C GLU A 18 8.94 -45.90 -2.47
N GLU A 19 9.43 -44.76 -2.98
CA GLU A 19 9.43 -43.51 -2.19
C GLU A 19 8.22 -42.56 -2.28
N VAL A 20 7.15 -42.83 -3.04
CA VAL A 20 6.10 -41.79 -3.29
C VAL A 20 4.67 -42.28 -3.07
N TYR A 21 4.46 -43.24 -2.16
CA TYR A 21 3.13 -43.49 -1.62
C TYR A 21 3.16 -43.25 -0.11
N PRO A 22 2.32 -42.36 0.45
CA PRO A 22 2.00 -42.47 1.85
C PRO A 22 1.43 -43.88 2.05
N GLU A 23 2.05 -44.66 2.93
CA GLU A 23 1.77 -46.09 3.11
C GLU A 23 0.26 -46.37 3.06
N THR A 24 -0.17 -47.16 2.08
CA THR A 24 -1.54 -47.64 1.90
C THR A 24 -2.06 -48.53 3.05
N ALA A 25 -1.34 -48.58 4.17
CA ALA A 25 -1.69 -49.27 5.41
C ALA A 25 -2.37 -48.36 6.45
N ALA A 26 -2.65 -47.08 6.13
CA ALA A 26 -3.37 -46.19 7.03
C ALA A 26 -4.84 -46.62 7.22
N ASN A 27 -5.36 -46.46 8.43
CA ASN A 27 -6.75 -46.71 8.80
C ASN A 27 -7.68 -45.63 8.19
N LEU A 28 -7.88 -45.69 6.87
CA LEU A 28 -8.63 -44.70 6.09
C LEU A 28 -10.12 -44.74 6.40
N ALA A 29 -10.68 -43.56 6.62
CA ALA A 29 -12.10 -43.41 6.87
C ALA A 29 -12.93 -43.43 5.59
N LYS A 30 -14.15 -43.96 5.70
CA LYS A 30 -15.13 -43.96 4.61
C LYS A 30 -16.06 -42.76 4.74
N LEU A 31 -16.22 -41.99 3.67
CA LEU A 31 -17.17 -40.89 3.62
C LEU A 31 -18.57 -41.40 3.29
N ARG A 32 -19.55 -40.97 4.07
CA ARG A 32 -20.97 -41.29 3.85
C ARG A 32 -21.55 -40.37 2.78
N ASN A 33 -22.34 -40.93 1.87
CA ASN A 33 -23.14 -40.14 0.93
C ASN A 33 -24.56 -40.03 1.49
N ASP A 34 -25.18 -38.85 1.36
CA ASP A 34 -26.60 -38.68 1.72
C ASP A 34 -27.50 -39.36 0.68
N PHE A 35 -27.07 -39.29 -0.58
CA PHE A 35 -27.85 -39.64 -1.75
C PHE A 35 -27.05 -40.45 -2.77
N ARG A 36 -27.79 -41.13 -3.65
CA ARG A 36 -27.31 -41.68 -4.93
C ARG A 36 -28.34 -41.38 -6.02
N LEU A 37 -28.66 -40.09 -6.19
CA LEU A 37 -29.72 -39.64 -7.11
C LEU A 37 -29.29 -39.55 -8.58
N GLY A 38 -27.99 -39.70 -8.85
CA GLY A 38 -27.42 -39.58 -10.20
C GLY A 38 -25.89 -39.50 -10.18
N PRO A 39 -25.25 -39.23 -11.33
CA PRO A 39 -23.79 -39.11 -11.42
C PRO A 39 -23.27 -37.88 -10.67
N ASN A 40 -22.02 -37.96 -10.19
CA ASN A 40 -21.26 -36.82 -9.66
C ASN A 40 -20.71 -35.98 -10.83
N SER A 41 -21.58 -35.23 -11.52
CA SER A 41 -21.21 -34.42 -12.69
C SER A 41 -21.09 -32.93 -12.37
N GLU A 42 -20.40 -32.18 -13.23
CA GLU A 42 -20.28 -30.71 -13.12
C GLU A 42 -21.65 -30.02 -13.22
N GLY A 43 -22.62 -30.60 -13.93
CA GLY A 43 -24.00 -30.10 -14.03
C GLY A 43 -24.83 -30.28 -12.77
N SER A 44 -24.43 -31.21 -11.90
CA SER A 44 -25.03 -31.40 -10.56
C SER A 44 -24.29 -30.63 -9.46
N ALA A 45 -23.31 -29.80 -9.83
CA ALA A 45 -22.44 -29.13 -8.89
C ALA A 45 -23.09 -27.88 -8.30
N ASN A 46 -23.15 -27.85 -6.98
CA ASN A 46 -23.50 -26.68 -6.19
C ASN A 46 -22.30 -26.24 -5.36
N THR A 47 -22.36 -24.99 -4.87
CA THR A 47 -21.27 -24.40 -4.10
C THR A 47 -21.80 -23.78 -2.81
N LEU A 48 -21.14 -24.10 -1.70
CA LEU A 48 -21.19 -23.30 -0.47
C LEU A 48 -20.01 -22.32 -0.50
N TRP A 49 -20.30 -21.04 -0.46
CA TRP A 49 -19.32 -19.98 -0.32
C TRP A 49 -19.22 -19.52 1.12
N ILE A 50 -18.00 -19.20 1.56
CA ILE A 50 -17.69 -18.68 2.89
C ILE A 50 -16.83 -17.44 2.72
N GLY A 51 -17.33 -16.29 3.16
CA GLY A 51 -16.64 -15.00 3.13
C GLY A 51 -16.29 -14.52 4.53
N PHE A 52 -15.06 -14.04 4.69
CA PHE A 52 -14.59 -13.41 5.92
C PHE A 52 -14.56 -11.89 5.73
N ASP A 53 -14.89 -11.14 6.78
CA ASP A 53 -14.72 -9.69 6.75
C ASP A 53 -13.22 -9.31 6.70
N GLU A 54 -12.92 -8.02 6.61
CA GLU A 54 -11.56 -7.52 6.46
C GLU A 54 -10.71 -7.81 7.70
N ARG A 55 -11.30 -7.70 8.89
CA ARG A 55 -10.60 -7.93 10.16
C ARG A 55 -10.32 -9.42 10.38
N GLN A 56 -11.31 -10.27 10.13
CA GLN A 56 -11.16 -11.72 10.14
C GLN A 56 -10.15 -12.19 9.09
N SER A 57 -10.23 -11.64 7.87
CA SER A 57 -9.27 -11.93 6.80
C SER A 57 -7.86 -11.53 7.22
N HIS A 58 -7.67 -10.33 7.77
CA HIS A 58 -6.37 -9.89 8.30
C HIS A 58 -5.84 -10.87 9.37
N ALA A 59 -6.67 -11.22 10.36
CA ALA A 59 -6.25 -12.10 11.44
C ALA A 59 -5.88 -13.51 10.97
N LEU A 60 -6.67 -14.08 10.05
CA LEU A 60 -6.39 -15.39 9.45
C LEU A 60 -5.15 -15.36 8.56
N LEU A 61 -4.96 -14.29 7.77
CA LEU A 61 -3.86 -14.18 6.80
C LEU A 61 -2.53 -13.73 7.42
N ARG A 62 -2.56 -12.99 8.55
CA ARG A 62 -1.38 -12.33 9.14
C ARG A 62 -1.16 -12.70 10.60
N ASP A 63 -2.14 -12.47 11.46
CA ASP A 63 -1.95 -12.57 12.92
C ASP A 63 -1.70 -14.02 13.35
N ILE A 64 -2.54 -14.96 12.92
CA ILE A 64 -2.38 -16.38 13.25
C ILE A 64 -1.07 -16.95 12.68
N PRO A 65 -0.74 -16.76 11.39
CA PRO A 65 0.55 -17.24 10.86
C PRO A 65 1.76 -16.69 11.61
N ARG A 66 1.73 -15.41 12.01
CA ARG A 66 2.82 -14.77 12.75
C ARG A 66 2.96 -15.32 14.17
N GLN A 67 1.85 -15.52 14.88
CA GLN A 67 1.88 -15.97 16.28
C GLN A 67 2.14 -17.47 16.42
N HIS A 68 1.66 -18.28 15.48
CA HIS A 68 1.66 -19.74 15.61
C HIS A 68 2.62 -20.45 14.65
N CYS A 69 3.30 -19.72 13.77
CA CYS A 69 4.20 -20.26 12.74
C CYS A 69 3.50 -21.32 11.86
N VAL A 70 2.26 -21.04 11.46
CA VAL A 70 1.45 -21.93 10.60
C VAL A 70 0.88 -21.10 9.46
N ALA A 71 1.28 -21.39 8.23
CA ALA A 71 0.74 -20.69 7.08
C ALA A 71 -0.77 -20.98 6.92
N ILE A 72 -1.52 -19.99 6.43
CA ILE A 72 -2.99 -20.03 6.35
C ILE A 72 -3.51 -21.26 5.60
N GLN A 73 -2.86 -21.68 4.51
CA GLN A 73 -3.29 -22.85 3.74
C GLN A 73 -3.32 -24.13 4.58
N HIS A 74 -2.42 -24.30 5.54
CA HIS A 74 -2.40 -25.47 6.43
C HIS A 74 -3.47 -25.38 7.51
N LEU A 75 -3.78 -24.18 7.98
CA LEU A 75 -4.91 -23.95 8.89
C LEU A 75 -6.25 -24.23 8.21
N LEU A 76 -6.45 -23.74 6.98
CA LEU A 76 -7.66 -24.01 6.19
C LEU A 76 -7.79 -25.50 5.88
N LEU A 77 -6.68 -26.15 5.49
CA LEU A 77 -6.67 -27.59 5.24
C LEU A 77 -7.02 -28.39 6.51
N ALA A 78 -6.46 -28.03 7.67
CA ALA A 78 -6.78 -28.67 8.94
C ALA A 78 -8.26 -28.52 9.30
N ALA A 79 -8.80 -27.30 9.19
CA ALA A 79 -10.22 -27.04 9.43
C ALA A 79 -11.10 -27.83 8.45
N TYR A 80 -10.69 -27.94 7.18
CA TYR A 80 -11.40 -28.70 6.16
C TYR A 80 -11.48 -30.18 6.49
N VAL A 81 -10.32 -30.83 6.71
CA VAL A 81 -10.26 -32.26 7.01
C VAL A 81 -11.02 -32.58 8.31
N ARG A 82 -10.85 -31.77 9.36
CA ARG A 82 -11.58 -31.95 10.64
C ARG A 82 -13.09 -31.80 10.44
N SER A 83 -13.54 -30.77 9.71
CA SER A 83 -14.98 -30.55 9.48
C SER A 83 -15.64 -31.67 8.67
N VAL A 84 -14.94 -32.21 7.67
CA VAL A 84 -15.43 -33.36 6.88
C VAL A 84 -15.41 -34.62 7.72
N ALA A 85 -14.37 -34.86 8.52
CA ALA A 85 -14.29 -36.01 9.40
C ALA A 85 -15.44 -36.03 10.41
N ASP A 86 -15.68 -34.92 11.10
CA ASP A 86 -16.69 -34.80 12.13
C ASP A 86 -18.13 -35.00 11.59
N VAL A 87 -18.36 -34.75 10.29
CA VAL A 87 -19.71 -34.82 9.69
C VAL A 87 -19.94 -36.07 8.85
N LEU A 88 -18.96 -36.50 8.05
CA LEU A 88 -19.12 -37.53 7.02
C LEU A 88 -18.33 -38.81 7.25
N ALA A 89 -17.21 -38.75 7.99
CA ALA A 89 -16.33 -39.89 8.12
C ALA A 89 -16.92 -40.97 9.03
N SER A 90 -16.66 -42.23 8.68
CA SER A 90 -17.02 -43.37 9.51
C SER A 90 -16.07 -44.54 9.33
N GLY A 91 -15.68 -45.14 10.46
CA GLY A 91 -14.54 -46.05 10.52
C GLY A 91 -13.24 -45.29 10.25
N GLY A 92 -12.13 -45.73 10.84
CA GLY A 92 -10.83 -45.12 10.58
C GLY A 92 -10.54 -43.78 11.26
N THR A 93 -9.27 -43.40 11.18
CA THR A 93 -8.71 -42.18 11.80
C THR A 93 -7.97 -41.30 10.80
N HIS A 94 -7.98 -41.66 9.52
CA HIS A 94 -7.25 -40.94 8.47
C HIS A 94 -8.16 -40.57 7.30
N LEU A 95 -7.97 -39.40 6.71
CA LEU A 95 -8.62 -38.98 5.47
C LEU A 95 -7.59 -38.74 4.37
N SER A 96 -7.89 -39.24 3.16
CA SER A 96 -7.12 -38.91 1.97
C SER A 96 -7.66 -37.63 1.35
N VAL A 97 -6.82 -36.61 1.22
CA VAL A 97 -7.12 -35.34 0.54
C VAL A 97 -6.13 -35.14 -0.59
N ASP A 98 -6.60 -34.85 -1.79
CA ASP A 98 -5.71 -34.40 -2.86
C ASP A 98 -5.41 -32.90 -2.70
N ILE A 99 -4.13 -32.56 -2.62
CA ILE A 99 -3.62 -31.18 -2.57
C ILE A 99 -3.32 -30.73 -3.99
N GLU A 100 -3.94 -29.63 -4.41
CA GLU A 100 -3.69 -28.99 -5.70
C GLU A 100 -2.73 -27.81 -5.52
N SER A 101 -1.65 -27.76 -6.29
CA SER A 101 -0.64 -26.70 -6.25
C SER A 101 -0.14 -26.30 -7.65
N HIS A 102 0.75 -25.30 -7.70
CA HIS A 102 1.39 -24.84 -8.93
C HIS A 102 2.36 -25.90 -9.46
N GLY A 103 2.18 -26.35 -10.69
CA GLY A 103 2.99 -27.42 -11.28
C GLY A 103 4.30 -26.99 -11.95
N ARG A 104 4.76 -25.76 -11.75
CA ARG A 104 5.93 -25.19 -12.46
C ARG A 104 7.28 -25.43 -11.76
N GLN A 105 7.25 -25.65 -10.45
CA GLN A 105 8.42 -25.66 -9.58
C GLN A 105 9.43 -26.77 -9.91
N LEU A 106 8.95 -27.91 -10.41
CA LEU A 106 9.78 -29.11 -10.62
C LEU A 106 10.90 -28.94 -11.65
N PHE A 107 10.74 -28.04 -12.63
CA PHE A 107 11.66 -27.94 -13.75
C PHE A 107 12.52 -26.66 -13.72
N GLU A 108 12.41 -25.81 -12.70
CA GLU A 108 13.02 -24.47 -12.71
C GLU A 108 14.55 -24.49 -12.85
N ASP A 109 15.21 -25.49 -12.26
CA ASP A 109 16.67 -25.63 -12.30
C ASP A 109 17.22 -26.12 -13.65
N GLU A 110 16.39 -26.83 -14.44
CA GLU A 110 16.80 -27.45 -15.72
C GLU A 110 16.17 -26.78 -16.95
N LEU A 111 15.01 -26.12 -16.78
CA LEU A 111 14.19 -25.51 -17.82
C LEU A 111 13.58 -24.19 -17.34
N GLU A 112 13.88 -23.09 -18.03
CA GLU A 112 13.23 -21.80 -17.78
C GLU A 112 11.72 -21.88 -18.10
N MET A 113 10.91 -22.07 -17.07
CA MET A 113 9.45 -22.24 -17.18
C MET A 113 8.70 -20.90 -17.28
N ASN A 114 9.33 -19.77 -16.96
CA ASN A 114 8.66 -18.45 -16.87
C ASN A 114 8.01 -17.99 -18.17
N ARG A 115 8.55 -18.42 -19.31
CA ARG A 115 8.04 -18.05 -20.65
C ARG A 115 7.11 -19.11 -21.26
N ALA A 116 6.87 -20.23 -20.55
CA ALA A 116 5.99 -21.27 -21.05
C ALA A 116 4.52 -20.88 -20.87
N MET A 117 3.78 -20.73 -21.98
CA MET A 117 2.32 -20.55 -21.94
C MET A 117 1.63 -21.89 -21.63
N GLY A 118 0.75 -21.89 -20.62
CA GLY A 118 -0.02 -23.07 -20.21
C GLY A 118 -0.37 -23.09 -18.72
N TRP A 119 -1.42 -23.82 -18.38
CA TRP A 119 -1.82 -24.07 -16.99
C TRP A 119 -1.18 -25.37 -16.50
N PHE A 120 -0.32 -25.28 -15.48
CA PHE A 120 0.38 -26.42 -14.91
C PHE A 120 -0.14 -26.66 -13.49
N THR A 121 -0.80 -27.79 -13.30
CA THR A 121 -1.33 -28.20 -11.99
C THR A 121 -0.59 -29.44 -11.52
N ALA A 122 -0.09 -29.39 -10.29
CA ALA A 122 0.38 -30.57 -9.56
C ALA A 122 -0.71 -31.03 -8.59
N VAL A 123 -0.96 -32.33 -8.52
CA VAL A 123 -1.95 -32.93 -7.61
C VAL A 123 -1.34 -34.15 -6.96
N TYR A 124 -1.35 -34.20 -5.63
CA TYR A 124 -0.89 -35.36 -4.86
C TYR A 124 -1.79 -35.65 -3.65
N PRO A 125 -1.92 -36.92 -3.26
CA PRO A 125 -2.68 -37.30 -2.08
C PRO A 125 -1.88 -37.06 -0.80
N LEU A 126 -2.47 -36.36 0.15
CA LEU A 126 -2.02 -36.20 1.52
C LEU A 126 -2.94 -37.02 2.44
N ILE A 127 -2.36 -37.93 3.23
CA ILE A 127 -3.11 -38.73 4.21
C ILE A 127 -3.07 -38.02 5.56
N ALA A 128 -4.18 -37.37 5.91
CA ALA A 128 -4.32 -36.58 7.12
C ALA A 128 -4.89 -37.42 8.27
N GLU A 129 -4.16 -37.53 9.37
CA GLU A 129 -4.69 -38.10 10.62
C GLU A 129 -5.67 -37.11 11.28
N VAL A 130 -6.83 -37.62 11.67
CA VAL A 130 -7.89 -36.86 12.33
C VAL A 130 -8.03 -37.36 13.75
N VAL A 131 -7.62 -36.52 14.70
CA VAL A 131 -7.68 -36.81 16.14
C VAL A 131 -8.86 -36.06 16.72
N ASP A 132 -9.81 -36.78 17.32
CA ASP A 132 -11.01 -36.17 17.89
C ASP A 132 -10.67 -35.24 19.08
N GLY A 133 -11.39 -34.13 19.18
CA GLY A 133 -11.17 -33.10 20.22
C GLY A 133 -9.87 -32.29 20.12
N GLU A 134 -8.97 -32.60 19.18
CA GLU A 134 -7.70 -31.87 19.06
C GLU A 134 -7.92 -30.40 18.58
N PRO A 135 -7.23 -29.41 19.18
CA PRO A 135 -7.16 -28.06 18.64
C PRO A 135 -6.71 -28.02 17.17
N VAL A 136 -7.44 -27.31 16.32
CA VAL A 136 -7.17 -27.25 14.86
C VAL A 136 -5.75 -26.75 14.53
N LEU A 137 -5.16 -25.90 15.37
CA LEU A 137 -3.78 -25.41 15.19
C LEU A 137 -2.74 -26.54 15.32
N LEU A 138 -2.99 -27.54 16.16
CA LEU A 138 -2.11 -28.71 16.26
C LEU A 138 -2.23 -29.59 15.02
N THR A 139 -3.46 -29.81 14.55
CA THR A 139 -3.70 -30.49 13.26
C THR A 139 -2.98 -29.76 12.12
N ALA A 140 -3.07 -28.42 12.07
CA ALA A 140 -2.43 -27.61 11.04
C ALA A 140 -0.90 -27.72 11.05
N ARG A 141 -0.27 -27.74 12.24
CA ARG A 141 1.18 -27.98 12.37
C ARG A 141 1.59 -29.36 11.87
N ARG A 142 0.82 -30.40 12.21
CA ARG A 142 1.08 -31.76 11.71
C ARG A 142 1.00 -31.83 10.19
N LEU A 143 -0.03 -31.21 9.60
CA LEU A 143 -0.20 -31.17 8.15
C LEU A 143 0.88 -30.32 7.46
N ALA A 144 1.33 -29.22 8.07
CA ALA A 144 2.45 -28.44 7.55
C ALA A 144 3.74 -29.29 7.48
N ASN A 145 4.10 -29.98 8.57
CA ASN A 145 5.26 -30.87 8.61
C ASN A 145 5.17 -32.02 7.59
N LEU A 146 3.96 -32.56 7.36
CA LEU A 146 3.74 -33.59 6.34
C LEU A 146 3.90 -33.03 4.92
N ALA A 147 3.36 -31.84 4.66
CA ALA A 147 3.47 -31.19 3.37
C ALA A 147 4.91 -30.79 3.03
N GLU A 148 5.70 -30.32 4.01
CA GLU A 148 7.13 -30.00 3.83
C GLU A 148 7.95 -31.22 3.43
N LYS A 149 7.70 -32.38 4.06
CA LYS A 149 8.33 -33.66 3.68
C LYS A 149 7.94 -34.13 2.27
N GLN A 150 6.93 -33.51 1.67
CA GLN A 150 6.37 -33.84 0.36
C GLN A 150 6.47 -32.65 -0.61
N ALA A 151 7.33 -31.67 -0.36
CA ALA A 151 7.40 -30.41 -1.11
C ALA A 151 7.59 -30.60 -2.63
N ASP A 152 8.30 -31.63 -3.07
CA ASP A 152 8.50 -31.98 -4.49
C ASP A 152 7.49 -33.02 -5.01
N ALA A 153 6.63 -33.56 -4.15
CA ALA A 153 5.84 -34.74 -4.43
C ALA A 153 4.71 -34.51 -5.43
N GLY A 154 4.21 -33.28 -5.61
CA GLY A 154 3.06 -32.99 -6.47
C GLY A 154 3.25 -33.39 -7.94
N ALA A 155 4.28 -32.84 -8.56
CA ALA A 155 4.58 -33.11 -9.96
C ALA A 155 5.24 -34.50 -10.12
N LEU A 156 6.09 -34.92 -9.17
CA LEU A 156 6.69 -36.26 -9.13
C LEU A 156 5.65 -37.37 -9.02
N TYR A 157 4.60 -37.17 -8.20
CA TYR A 157 3.48 -38.09 -8.07
C TYR A 157 2.75 -38.26 -9.40
N GLY A 158 2.45 -37.16 -10.10
CA GLY A 158 1.85 -37.19 -11.43
C GLY A 158 2.74 -37.93 -12.45
N ILE A 159 4.02 -37.58 -12.53
CA ILE A 159 5.00 -38.22 -13.41
C ILE A 159 5.04 -39.73 -13.14
N ARG A 160 5.13 -40.13 -11.88
CA ARG A 160 5.14 -41.55 -11.51
C ARG A 160 3.84 -42.25 -11.84
N ARG A 161 2.69 -41.67 -11.47
CA ARG A 161 1.36 -42.26 -11.69
C ARG A 161 1.06 -42.47 -13.17
N TYR A 162 1.49 -41.55 -14.03
CA TYR A 162 1.11 -41.54 -15.45
C TYR A 162 2.21 -42.02 -16.41
N LEU A 163 3.49 -41.89 -16.05
CA LEU A 163 4.64 -42.16 -16.94
C LEU A 163 5.56 -43.30 -16.49
N SER A 164 5.41 -43.84 -15.27
CA SER A 164 6.22 -45.01 -14.86
C SER A 164 5.58 -46.34 -15.31
N ASP A 165 6.42 -47.35 -15.57
CA ASP A 165 6.01 -48.72 -15.96
C ASP A 165 5.50 -49.55 -14.75
N ALA A 166 5.42 -48.96 -13.57
CA ALA A 166 4.90 -49.64 -12.38
C ALA A 166 3.45 -50.08 -12.63
N PRO A 167 3.06 -51.31 -12.23
CA PRO A 167 1.70 -51.80 -12.45
C PRO A 167 0.71 -50.79 -11.86
N ARG A 168 -0.20 -50.29 -12.70
CA ARG A 168 -1.33 -49.43 -12.30
C ARG A 168 -2.24 -50.24 -11.37
N LYS A 169 -1.83 -50.44 -10.12
CA LYS A 169 -2.80 -50.78 -9.06
C LYS A 169 -3.84 -49.67 -9.13
N SER A 170 -5.11 -50.05 -9.22
CA SER A 170 -6.24 -49.11 -9.26
C SER A 170 -6.33 -48.39 -7.90
N VAL A 171 -5.41 -47.48 -7.63
CA VAL A 171 -5.47 -46.62 -6.45
C VAL A 171 -6.60 -45.65 -6.73
N LYS A 172 -7.75 -45.94 -6.10
CA LYS A 172 -8.89 -45.04 -6.05
C LYS A 172 -8.37 -43.68 -5.55
N GLY A 173 -8.54 -42.63 -6.34
CA GLY A 173 -8.09 -41.28 -5.97
C GLY A 173 -8.82 -40.75 -4.74
N SER A 174 -8.32 -39.65 -4.16
CA SER A 174 -8.96 -39.05 -2.98
C SER A 174 -10.35 -38.52 -3.33
N GLU A 175 -11.31 -38.78 -2.45
CA GLU A 175 -12.68 -38.24 -2.59
C GLU A 175 -12.75 -36.75 -2.24
N LEU A 176 -11.70 -36.20 -1.64
CA LEU A 176 -11.57 -34.82 -1.20
C LEU A 176 -10.44 -34.12 -1.95
N CYS A 177 -10.61 -32.82 -2.23
CA CYS A 177 -9.56 -31.97 -2.77
C CYS A 177 -9.49 -30.62 -2.02
N PHE A 178 -8.27 -30.12 -1.83
CA PHE A 178 -7.98 -28.81 -1.29
C PHE A 178 -7.08 -28.02 -2.24
N ASN A 179 -7.45 -26.77 -2.51
CA ASN A 179 -6.65 -25.83 -3.30
C ASN A 179 -6.60 -24.46 -2.61
N PHE A 180 -5.43 -23.84 -2.54
CA PHE A 180 -5.28 -22.46 -2.11
C PHE A 180 -4.60 -21.65 -3.22
N LEU A 181 -5.38 -20.81 -3.90
CA LEU A 181 -4.94 -20.04 -5.07
C LEU A 181 -4.02 -18.86 -4.72
N GLY A 182 -4.01 -18.44 -3.45
CA GLY A 182 -3.23 -17.28 -3.01
C GLY A 182 -3.95 -15.95 -3.23
N HIS A 183 -3.16 -14.91 -3.49
CA HIS A 183 -3.62 -13.52 -3.56
C HIS A 183 -3.78 -13.06 -5.00
N PHE A 184 -4.95 -12.51 -5.31
CA PHE A 184 -5.25 -11.83 -6.57
C PHE A 184 -5.35 -10.33 -6.32
N GLY A 185 -4.29 -9.62 -6.67
CA GLY A 185 -4.28 -8.16 -6.80
C GLY A 185 -4.54 -7.76 -8.25
N LEU A 186 -5.25 -6.65 -8.45
CA LEU A 186 -5.11 -5.90 -9.69
C LEU A 186 -3.98 -4.91 -9.44
N ASP A 187 -2.81 -5.16 -10.03
CA ASP A 187 -1.78 -4.12 -10.20
C ASP A 187 -2.36 -3.13 -11.22
N SER A 188 -3.26 -2.27 -10.75
CA SER A 188 -4.04 -1.44 -11.65
C SER A 188 -3.31 -0.14 -11.91
N ASP A 189 -3.20 0.18 -13.20
CA ASP A 189 -3.22 1.58 -13.55
C ASP A 189 -4.54 2.19 -13.04
N ALA A 190 -4.49 2.93 -11.93
CA ALA A 190 -5.64 3.62 -11.35
C ALA A 190 -6.41 4.49 -12.38
N SER A 191 -5.76 4.89 -13.48
CA SER A 191 -6.38 5.63 -14.58
C SER A 191 -7.47 4.83 -15.31
N LEU A 192 -7.40 3.50 -15.27
CA LEU A 192 -8.36 2.60 -15.91
C LEU A 192 -9.55 2.24 -15.02
N GLY A 193 -9.44 2.44 -13.70
CA GLY A 193 -10.52 2.16 -12.74
C GLY A 193 -10.98 0.70 -12.72
N TRP A 194 -10.08 -0.25 -12.97
CA TRP A 194 -10.42 -1.67 -13.04
C TRP A 194 -10.83 -2.21 -11.68
N SER A 195 -11.90 -2.99 -11.68
CA SER A 195 -12.37 -3.75 -10.52
C SER A 195 -12.67 -5.18 -10.95
N TRP A 196 -12.52 -6.12 -10.02
CA TRP A 196 -12.99 -7.48 -10.23
C TRP A 196 -14.50 -7.47 -10.47
N SER A 197 -14.94 -8.10 -11.56
CA SER A 197 -16.35 -8.28 -11.84
C SER A 197 -16.96 -9.22 -10.81
N ASN A 198 -18.11 -8.83 -10.25
CA ASN A 198 -18.94 -9.68 -9.39
C ASN A 198 -20.02 -10.44 -10.20
N LEU A 199 -19.99 -10.33 -11.53
CA LEU A 199 -20.89 -11.06 -12.41
C LEU A 199 -20.41 -12.50 -12.56
N TYR A 200 -21.35 -13.44 -12.48
CA TYR A 200 -21.06 -14.85 -12.71
C TYR A 200 -20.66 -15.07 -14.17
N PRO A 201 -19.43 -15.57 -14.45
CA PRO A 201 -18.95 -15.72 -15.82
C PRO A 201 -19.50 -16.98 -16.53
N GLY A 202 -20.33 -17.77 -15.86
CA GLY A 202 -20.77 -19.08 -16.33
C GLY A 202 -19.89 -20.23 -15.83
N ALA A 203 -20.30 -21.46 -16.09
CA ALA A 203 -19.54 -22.64 -15.72
C ALA A 203 -18.28 -22.78 -16.61
N ALA A 204 -17.12 -23.01 -15.99
CA ALA A 204 -15.87 -23.20 -16.72
C ALA A 204 -15.75 -24.60 -17.39
N ARG A 205 -16.70 -25.50 -17.13
CA ARG A 205 -16.68 -26.90 -17.58
C ARG A 205 -18.06 -27.31 -18.09
N HIS A 206 -18.08 -28.23 -19.04
CA HIS A 206 -19.33 -28.76 -19.59
C HIS A 206 -20.11 -29.55 -18.52
N PRO A 207 -21.45 -29.42 -18.43
CA PRO A 207 -22.26 -30.07 -17.39
C PRO A 207 -22.12 -31.60 -17.29
N ASP A 208 -21.86 -32.26 -18.42
CA ASP A 208 -21.75 -33.73 -18.48
C ASP A 208 -20.39 -34.27 -17.99
N VAL A 209 -19.42 -33.40 -17.73
CA VAL A 209 -18.11 -33.82 -17.22
C VAL A 209 -18.28 -34.41 -15.82
N SER A 210 -17.69 -35.58 -15.58
CA SER A 210 -17.63 -36.18 -14.25
C SER A 210 -16.67 -35.41 -13.35
N ARG A 211 -17.13 -35.04 -12.16
CA ARG A 211 -16.28 -34.47 -11.10
C ARG A 211 -15.36 -35.55 -10.55
N VAL A 212 -14.09 -35.21 -10.40
CA VAL A 212 -13.07 -36.11 -9.85
C VAL A 212 -13.28 -36.35 -8.35
N HIS A 213 -13.61 -35.29 -7.60
CA HIS A 213 -13.77 -35.33 -6.16
C HIS A 213 -15.25 -35.18 -5.76
N LEU A 214 -15.61 -35.74 -4.61
CA LEU A 214 -16.93 -35.52 -4.00
C LEU A 214 -17.01 -34.09 -3.47
N LEU A 215 -15.98 -33.67 -2.73
CA LEU A 215 -15.87 -32.33 -2.15
C LEU A 215 -14.54 -31.67 -2.53
N LYS A 216 -14.62 -30.42 -2.99
CA LYS A 216 -13.44 -29.60 -3.29
C LYS A 216 -13.54 -28.26 -2.57
N LEU A 217 -12.61 -27.99 -1.64
CA LEU A 217 -12.49 -26.68 -0.99
C LEU A 217 -11.40 -25.86 -1.72
N THR A 218 -11.77 -24.68 -2.20
CA THR A 218 -10.82 -23.73 -2.79
C THR A 218 -10.81 -22.44 -2.01
N GLY A 219 -9.62 -21.95 -1.64
CA GLY A 219 -9.43 -20.66 -0.98
C GLY A 219 -8.71 -19.65 -1.86
N ARG A 220 -9.12 -18.39 -1.77
CA ARG A 220 -8.53 -17.25 -2.50
C ARG A 220 -8.61 -15.97 -1.71
N VAL A 221 -7.69 -15.05 -1.95
CA VAL A 221 -7.73 -13.68 -1.43
C VAL A 221 -7.91 -12.74 -2.60
N VAL A 222 -9.02 -12.01 -2.63
CA VAL A 222 -9.32 -11.01 -3.68
C VAL A 222 -9.66 -9.72 -2.96
N ALA A 223 -9.03 -8.60 -3.36
CA ALA A 223 -9.20 -7.32 -2.69
C ALA A 223 -9.03 -7.42 -1.15
N ASN A 224 -7.98 -8.11 -0.71
CA ASN A 224 -7.61 -8.35 0.70
C ASN A 224 -8.64 -9.11 1.55
N ARG A 225 -9.66 -9.71 0.93
CA ARG A 225 -10.66 -10.53 1.62
C ARG A 225 -10.48 -12.01 1.30
N LEU A 226 -10.39 -12.82 2.35
CA LEU A 226 -10.38 -14.27 2.22
C LEU A 226 -11.79 -14.74 1.86
N THR A 227 -11.91 -15.47 0.75
CA THR A 227 -13.15 -16.12 0.34
C THR A 227 -12.85 -17.56 -0.01
N LEU A 228 -13.73 -18.46 0.41
CA LEU A 228 -13.65 -19.88 0.16
C LEU A 228 -14.88 -20.36 -0.60
N ASP A 229 -14.72 -21.39 -1.41
CA ASP A 229 -15.83 -22.16 -1.96
C ASP A 229 -15.63 -23.65 -1.74
N LEU A 230 -16.69 -24.30 -1.25
CA LEU A 230 -16.82 -25.74 -1.12
C LEU A 230 -17.79 -26.24 -2.20
N SER A 231 -17.22 -26.82 -3.26
CA SER A 231 -17.97 -27.38 -4.37
C SER A 231 -18.35 -28.84 -4.09
N TYR A 232 -19.62 -29.18 -4.28
CA TYR A 232 -20.19 -30.52 -4.03
C TYR A 232 -21.25 -30.87 -5.09
N SER A 233 -21.61 -32.15 -5.22
CA SER A 233 -22.75 -32.56 -6.06
C SER A 233 -24.03 -32.71 -5.24
N SER A 234 -25.11 -32.08 -5.70
CA SER A 234 -26.46 -32.24 -5.12
C SER A 234 -27.05 -33.64 -5.31
N ASN A 235 -26.48 -34.45 -6.21
CA ASN A 235 -26.84 -35.86 -6.37
C ASN A 235 -26.27 -36.78 -5.28
N VAL A 236 -25.27 -36.29 -4.53
CA VAL A 236 -24.49 -37.06 -3.55
C VAL A 236 -24.71 -36.55 -2.12
N HIS A 237 -24.66 -35.23 -1.91
CA HIS A 237 -24.82 -34.60 -0.59
C HIS A 237 -25.93 -33.57 -0.59
N SER A 238 -26.69 -33.55 0.50
CA SER A 238 -27.72 -32.56 0.77
C SER A 238 -27.11 -31.22 1.17
N ARG A 239 -27.86 -30.15 0.91
CA ARG A 239 -27.51 -28.80 1.40
C ARG A 239 -27.32 -28.77 2.92
N GLN A 240 -28.09 -29.56 3.67
CA GLN A 240 -28.01 -29.62 5.14
C GLN A 240 -26.67 -30.19 5.61
N THR A 241 -26.21 -31.27 4.98
CA THR A 241 -24.90 -31.86 5.28
C THR A 241 -23.76 -30.89 4.98
N ILE A 242 -23.81 -30.21 3.84
CA ILE A 242 -22.80 -29.20 3.48
C ILE A 242 -22.85 -27.99 4.43
N THR A 243 -24.04 -27.59 4.88
CA THR A 243 -24.20 -26.53 5.90
C THR A 243 -23.51 -26.92 7.20
N ARG A 244 -23.69 -28.16 7.67
CA ARG A 244 -23.02 -28.66 8.88
C ARG A 244 -21.49 -28.70 8.75
N ILE A 245 -20.97 -29.07 7.58
CA ILE A 245 -19.53 -29.00 7.29
C ILE A 245 -19.05 -27.55 7.36
N GLY A 246 -19.78 -26.62 6.72
CA GLY A 246 -19.46 -25.20 6.75
C GLY A 246 -19.48 -24.58 8.15
N GLU A 247 -20.52 -24.84 8.94
CA GLU A 247 -20.63 -24.38 10.33
C GLU A 247 -19.49 -24.92 11.19
N ARG A 248 -19.16 -26.21 11.03
CA ARG A 248 -18.06 -26.83 11.77
C ARG A 248 -16.71 -26.23 11.35
N PHE A 249 -16.49 -26.03 10.06
CA PHE A 249 -15.30 -25.39 9.52
C PHE A 249 -15.11 -23.98 10.10
N ILE A 250 -16.16 -23.16 10.07
CA ILE A 250 -16.15 -21.79 10.60
C ILE A 250 -15.90 -21.81 12.11
N GLY A 251 -16.54 -22.72 12.86
CA GLY A 251 -16.33 -22.88 14.29
C GLY A 251 -14.86 -23.17 14.64
N LEU A 252 -14.20 -24.07 13.91
CA LEU A 252 -12.78 -24.39 14.12
C LEU A 252 -11.87 -23.18 13.88
N LEU A 253 -12.16 -22.36 12.86
CA LEU A 253 -11.38 -21.13 12.59
C LEU A 253 -11.64 -20.07 13.66
N ASN A 254 -12.87 -19.93 14.14
CA ASN A 254 -13.20 -19.00 15.22
C ASN A 254 -12.53 -19.40 16.54
N ASP A 255 -12.46 -20.70 16.85
CA ASP A 255 -11.71 -21.20 18.01
C ASP A 255 -10.22 -20.87 17.91
N ALA A 256 -9.64 -20.95 16.71
CA ALA A 256 -8.25 -20.57 16.46
C ALA A 256 -8.03 -19.06 16.64
N LEU A 257 -8.94 -18.23 16.12
CA LEU A 257 -8.91 -16.77 16.27
C LEU A 257 -9.01 -16.35 17.74
N GLN A 258 -9.91 -16.96 18.50
CA GLN A 258 -10.09 -16.66 19.92
C GLN A 258 -8.85 -17.03 20.73
N LYS A 259 -8.24 -18.19 20.47
CA LYS A 259 -7.00 -18.62 21.15
C LYS A 259 -5.78 -17.75 20.80
N ALA A 260 -5.78 -17.10 19.65
CA ALA A 260 -4.78 -16.13 19.22
C ALA A 260 -4.96 -14.72 19.85
N GLY A 261 -5.89 -14.57 20.81
CA GLY A 261 -6.18 -13.28 21.45
C GLY A 261 -6.88 -12.28 20.53
N VAL A 262 -7.33 -12.71 19.34
CA VAL A 262 -8.11 -11.89 18.43
C VAL A 262 -9.57 -12.00 18.84
N ASN A 263 -10.11 -10.94 19.43
CA ASN A 263 -11.50 -10.88 19.84
C ASN A 263 -12.40 -10.85 18.59
N ALA A 264 -12.80 -12.02 18.07
CA ALA A 264 -13.65 -12.19 16.90
C ALA A 264 -15.12 -11.79 17.14
N ALA A 265 -15.42 -11.19 18.29
CA ALA A 265 -16.78 -11.00 18.81
C ALA A 265 -17.52 -9.77 18.27
N ALA A 266 -17.18 -9.23 17.09
CA ALA A 266 -17.83 -8.02 16.58
C ALA A 266 -18.38 -8.08 15.14
N GLU A 267 -17.97 -9.01 14.27
CA GLU A 267 -18.46 -9.07 12.87
C GLU A 267 -18.58 -10.52 12.33
N GLN A 268 -19.52 -10.74 11.40
CA GLN A 268 -20.05 -12.06 11.00
C GLN A 268 -19.34 -12.66 9.77
N THR A 269 -18.88 -13.91 9.90
CA THR A 269 -18.58 -14.77 8.74
C THR A 269 -19.86 -14.97 7.93
N SER A 270 -19.80 -14.69 6.63
CA SER A 270 -20.96 -14.79 5.74
C SER A 270 -20.91 -16.07 4.93
N THR A 271 -22.05 -16.76 4.81
CA THR A 271 -22.18 -17.95 3.97
C THR A 271 -23.23 -17.74 2.88
N LEU A 272 -22.98 -18.28 1.70
CA LEU A 272 -23.89 -18.20 0.56
C LEU A 272 -23.93 -19.54 -0.17
N PHE A 273 -25.13 -20.03 -0.48
CA PHE A 273 -25.28 -21.17 -1.38
C PHE A 273 -25.55 -20.68 -2.80
N SER A 274 -24.93 -21.36 -3.76
CA SER A 274 -25.17 -21.16 -5.19
C SER A 274 -25.44 -22.50 -5.86
N GLU A 275 -26.44 -22.54 -6.73
CA GLU A 275 -26.80 -23.70 -7.56
C GLU A 275 -25.95 -23.77 -8.85
N HIS A 276 -24.69 -23.36 -8.72
CA HIS A 276 -23.75 -23.23 -9.82
C HIS A 276 -22.38 -23.71 -9.36
N ASN A 277 -21.61 -24.23 -10.31
CA ASN A 277 -20.25 -24.68 -10.07
C ASN A 277 -19.27 -23.50 -9.94
N SER A 278 -18.44 -23.55 -8.92
CA SER A 278 -17.29 -22.65 -8.72
C SER A 278 -15.96 -23.19 -9.28
N THR A 279 -15.90 -24.46 -9.66
CA THR A 279 -14.66 -25.11 -10.12
C THR A 279 -14.13 -24.42 -11.38
N GLY A 280 -12.88 -23.96 -11.31
CA GLY A 280 -12.21 -23.24 -12.40
C GLY A 280 -12.47 -21.72 -12.41
N LEU A 281 -13.30 -21.20 -11.49
CA LEU A 281 -13.52 -19.77 -11.34
C LEU A 281 -12.51 -19.20 -10.35
N LEU A 282 -11.37 -18.73 -10.88
CA LEU A 282 -10.21 -18.35 -10.07
C LEU A 282 -10.44 -17.08 -9.24
N THR A 283 -11.05 -16.06 -9.86
CA THR A 283 -11.18 -14.71 -9.30
C THR A 283 -12.63 -14.30 -9.00
N TYR A 284 -13.61 -15.11 -9.40
CA TYR A 284 -15.02 -14.81 -9.17
C TYR A 284 -15.37 -14.93 -7.68
N ILE A 285 -16.06 -13.91 -7.18
CA ILE A 285 -16.67 -13.90 -5.84
C ILE A 285 -18.12 -13.41 -6.01
N PRO A 286 -19.12 -14.11 -5.43
CA PRO A 286 -20.50 -13.64 -5.45
C PRO A 286 -20.65 -12.26 -4.83
N SER A 287 -21.49 -11.42 -5.42
CA SER A 287 -21.73 -10.04 -4.97
C SER A 287 -22.15 -9.92 -3.50
N ALA A 288 -22.86 -10.92 -2.97
CA ALA A 288 -23.28 -10.96 -1.56
C ALA A 288 -22.13 -11.19 -0.58
N LEU A 289 -21.01 -11.77 -1.03
CA LEU A 289 -19.80 -12.00 -0.24
C LEU A 289 -18.65 -11.08 -0.61
N SER A 290 -18.72 -10.44 -1.78
CA SER A 290 -17.71 -9.49 -2.24
C SER A 290 -17.68 -8.22 -1.41
N GLY A 291 -18.60 -8.06 -0.44
CA GLY A 291 -18.61 -6.91 0.47
C GLY A 291 -18.57 -5.59 -0.27
N LEU A 292 -19.15 -5.50 -1.48
CA LEU A 292 -19.15 -4.27 -2.28
C LEU A 292 -20.26 -3.31 -1.82
N ARG A 293 -20.41 -3.15 -0.51
CA ARG A 293 -20.10 -1.83 0.02
C ARG A 293 -18.65 -1.90 0.43
N GLU A 294 -17.74 -1.52 -0.48
CA GLU A 294 -16.74 -0.60 0.04
C GLU A 294 -17.58 0.41 0.84
N THR A 295 -17.28 0.60 2.11
CA THR A 295 -17.55 1.91 2.71
C THR A 295 -16.64 2.90 1.98
N ARG A 296 -16.82 3.02 0.65
CA ARG A 296 -16.51 4.21 -0.13
C ARG A 296 -17.22 5.28 0.66
N PRO A 297 -16.50 6.23 1.27
CA PRO A 297 -17.14 7.44 1.71
C PRO A 297 -18.00 7.90 0.54
N SER A 298 -19.31 8.00 0.76
CA SER A 298 -20.26 8.37 -0.26
C SER A 298 -19.87 9.75 -0.80
N GLY A 299 -19.21 9.80 -1.96
CA GLY A 299 -19.08 10.95 -2.88
C GLY A 299 -18.57 12.31 -2.37
N ALA A 300 -18.35 12.50 -1.07
CA ALA A 300 -18.01 13.79 -0.49
C ALA A 300 -17.04 13.63 0.68
N LEU A 301 -15.95 14.39 0.63
CA LEU A 301 -15.01 14.58 1.72
C LEU A 301 -15.74 15.27 2.88
N ARG A 302 -15.98 14.57 4.01
CA ARG A 302 -16.77 15.11 5.12
C ARG A 302 -15.91 15.55 6.29
N ALA A 303 -15.03 14.68 6.79
CA ALA A 303 -14.23 14.96 7.98
C ALA A 303 -12.76 14.57 7.75
N VAL A 304 -11.89 15.58 7.71
CA VAL A 304 -10.46 15.44 7.40
C VAL A 304 -9.63 15.74 8.63
N LEU A 305 -8.71 14.84 9.00
CA LEU A 305 -7.62 15.18 9.93
C LEU A 305 -6.45 15.75 9.14
N LEU A 306 -6.12 17.02 9.35
CA LEU A 306 -4.95 17.67 8.80
C LEU A 306 -3.89 17.82 9.89
N THR A 307 -2.71 17.26 9.65
CA THR A 307 -1.52 17.51 10.48
C THR A 307 -0.61 18.50 9.78
N GLY A 308 0.11 19.31 10.57
CA GLY A 308 1.01 20.32 10.01
C GLY A 308 0.26 21.53 9.45
N ALA A 309 -0.99 21.77 9.86
CA ALA A 309 -1.82 22.90 9.42
C ALA A 309 -1.14 24.27 9.64
N THR A 310 -0.26 24.37 10.63
CA THR A 310 0.53 25.59 10.89
C THR A 310 1.76 25.73 9.98
N GLY A 311 2.13 24.70 9.21
CA GLY A 311 3.27 24.72 8.28
C GLY A 311 2.95 25.39 6.95
N PHE A 312 3.96 25.62 6.12
CA PHE A 312 3.79 26.34 4.85
C PHE A 312 2.89 25.60 3.86
N ILE A 313 3.16 24.32 3.55
CA ILE A 313 2.26 23.53 2.68
C ILE A 313 0.91 23.32 3.38
N GLY A 314 0.93 23.02 4.68
CA GLY A 314 -0.26 22.69 5.45
C GLY A 314 -1.30 23.81 5.53
N ILE A 315 -0.89 25.08 5.62
CA ILE A 315 -1.83 26.20 5.69
C ILE A 315 -2.56 26.43 4.35
N TYR A 316 -1.88 26.21 3.22
CA TYR A 316 -2.51 26.26 1.90
C TYR A 316 -3.39 25.03 1.66
N LEU A 317 -3.00 23.85 2.12
CA LEU A 317 -3.87 22.67 2.13
C LEU A 317 -5.14 22.93 2.95
N LEU A 318 -5.04 23.55 4.13
CA LEU A 318 -6.20 23.95 4.93
C LEU A 318 -7.13 24.89 4.14
N LYS A 319 -6.58 25.94 3.52
CA LYS A 319 -7.37 26.86 2.68
C LYS A 319 -8.09 26.13 1.55
N MET A 320 -7.41 25.23 0.85
CA MET A 320 -7.99 24.48 -0.27
C MET A 320 -9.05 23.46 0.19
N LEU A 321 -8.83 22.79 1.32
CA LEU A 321 -9.83 21.90 1.93
C LEU A 321 -11.07 22.68 2.39
N LEU A 322 -10.90 23.89 2.93
CA LEU A 322 -12.00 24.77 3.30
C LEU A 322 -12.74 25.34 2.09
N ALA A 323 -12.11 25.41 0.90
CA ALA A 323 -12.84 25.75 -0.32
C ALA A 323 -13.82 24.64 -0.76
N THR A 324 -13.64 23.41 -0.27
CA THR A 324 -14.56 22.29 -0.53
C THR A 324 -15.85 22.42 0.30
N PRO A 325 -17.04 22.47 -0.34
CA PRO A 325 -18.31 22.55 0.37
C PRO A 325 -18.55 21.36 1.31
N GLY A 326 -18.97 21.63 2.54
CA GLY A 326 -19.33 20.61 3.52
C GLY A 326 -18.17 19.86 4.17
N CYS A 327 -16.91 20.17 3.79
CA CYS A 327 -15.72 19.59 4.43
C CYS A 327 -15.46 20.27 5.78
N VAL A 328 -15.39 19.48 6.85
CA VAL A 328 -14.92 19.86 8.19
C VAL A 328 -13.48 19.39 8.34
N VAL A 329 -12.59 20.29 8.75
CA VAL A 329 -11.15 20.01 8.89
C VAL A 329 -10.77 20.04 10.36
N HIS A 330 -10.31 18.90 10.86
CA HIS A 330 -9.75 18.72 12.18
C HIS A 330 -8.25 18.96 12.09
N CYS A 331 -7.74 19.97 12.79
CA CYS A 331 -6.33 20.35 12.76
C CYS A 331 -5.65 19.96 14.06
N LEU A 332 -4.66 19.08 14.00
CA LEU A 332 -3.79 18.79 15.15
C LEU A 332 -2.71 19.87 15.27
N VAL A 333 -2.72 20.62 16.36
CA VAL A 333 -1.85 21.79 16.56
C VAL A 333 -1.23 21.75 17.95
N ARG A 334 0.10 21.90 18.03
CA ARG A 334 0.80 22.02 19.31
C ARG A 334 0.52 23.40 19.94
N GLY A 335 0.21 23.41 21.23
CA GLY A 335 0.05 24.60 22.08
C GLY A 335 0.27 24.21 23.55
N ASP A 336 0.26 25.20 24.45
CA ASP A 336 0.31 24.94 25.89
C ASP A 336 -1.07 24.51 26.42
N ASP A 337 -2.11 24.91 25.70
CA ASP A 337 -3.51 24.57 25.94
C ASP A 337 -4.34 24.67 24.64
N GLN A 338 -5.61 24.28 24.72
CA GLN A 338 -6.54 24.33 23.58
C GLN A 338 -6.69 25.74 22.97
N ARG A 339 -6.63 26.79 23.80
CA ARG A 339 -6.82 28.17 23.34
C ARG A 339 -5.61 28.66 22.57
N SER A 340 -4.42 28.47 23.10
CA SER A 340 -3.14 28.81 22.47
C SER A 340 -2.94 28.04 21.16
N ALA A 341 -3.32 26.75 21.09
CA ALA A 341 -3.31 25.98 19.85
C ALA A 341 -4.24 26.60 18.77
N GLN A 342 -5.43 27.04 19.16
CA GLN A 342 -6.39 27.68 18.26
C GLN A 342 -5.92 29.06 17.80
N GLU A 343 -5.41 29.89 18.71
CA GLU A 343 -4.85 31.21 18.40
C GLU A 343 -3.65 31.07 17.45
N ARG A 344 -2.74 30.13 17.69
CA ARG A 344 -1.58 29.86 16.83
C ARG A 344 -1.98 29.47 15.40
N LEU A 345 -3.03 28.66 15.23
CA LEU A 345 -3.52 28.31 13.90
C LEU A 345 -4.06 29.55 13.17
N TRP A 346 -4.91 30.32 13.83
CA TRP A 346 -5.57 31.47 13.22
C TRP A 346 -4.63 32.64 12.96
N GLU A 347 -3.66 32.90 13.84
CA GLU A 347 -2.60 33.88 13.61
C GLU A 347 -1.85 33.57 12.31
N ARG A 348 -1.42 32.31 12.15
CA ARG A 348 -0.74 31.88 10.91
C ARG A 348 -1.67 31.95 9.71
N PHE A 349 -2.92 31.49 9.83
CA PHE A 349 -3.87 31.52 8.71
C PHE A 349 -4.12 32.95 8.23
N CYS A 350 -4.37 33.89 9.14
CA CYS A 350 -4.60 35.30 8.81
C CYS A 350 -3.34 36.00 8.29
N TRP A 351 -2.15 35.55 8.69
CA TRP A 351 -0.89 36.06 8.12
C TRP A 351 -0.77 35.77 6.63
N TYR A 352 -1.09 34.54 6.19
CA TYR A 352 -1.08 34.18 4.76
C TYR A 352 -2.32 34.71 4.01
N PHE A 353 -3.46 34.82 4.69
CA PHE A 353 -4.75 35.17 4.09
C PHE A 353 -5.44 36.30 4.88
N PRO A 354 -4.93 37.54 4.81
CA PRO A 354 -5.39 38.65 5.66
C PRO A 354 -6.85 39.07 5.41
N HIS A 355 -7.40 38.74 4.24
CA HIS A 355 -8.79 39.04 3.87
C HIS A 355 -9.75 37.88 4.13
N ALA A 356 -9.30 36.79 4.76
CA ALA A 356 -10.17 35.66 5.05
C ALA A 356 -11.12 35.96 6.21
N ASP A 357 -12.39 35.59 6.04
CA ASP A 357 -13.39 35.66 7.10
C ASP A 357 -13.17 34.51 8.11
N ARG A 358 -12.45 34.81 9.19
CA ARG A 358 -12.17 33.85 10.27
C ARG A 358 -13.44 33.27 10.86
N ASP A 359 -14.46 34.08 11.11
CA ASP A 359 -15.66 33.65 11.80
C ASP A 359 -16.45 32.66 10.93
N ALA A 360 -16.58 32.97 9.63
CA ALA A 360 -17.21 32.05 8.67
C ALA A 360 -16.47 30.72 8.53
N LEU A 361 -15.12 30.75 8.55
CA LEU A 361 -14.31 29.54 8.43
C LEU A 361 -14.24 28.73 9.71
N SER A 362 -14.35 29.38 10.88
CA SER A 362 -14.23 28.73 12.19
C SER A 362 -15.26 27.62 12.42
N ALA A 363 -16.45 27.75 11.84
CA ALA A 363 -17.50 26.74 11.89
C ALA A 363 -17.11 25.38 11.27
N ARG A 364 -16.07 25.35 10.42
CA ARG A 364 -15.59 24.13 9.73
C ARG A 364 -14.17 23.74 10.12
N VAL A 365 -13.55 24.42 11.08
CA VAL A 365 -12.21 24.11 11.58
C VAL A 365 -12.30 23.69 13.05
N VAL A 366 -11.96 22.44 13.33
CA VAL A 366 -11.88 21.92 14.70
C VAL A 366 -10.41 21.78 15.08
N VAL A 367 -9.93 22.59 16.01
CA VAL A 367 -8.54 22.48 16.48
C VAL A 367 -8.47 21.45 17.59
N HIS A 368 -7.45 20.61 17.56
CA HIS A 368 -7.11 19.67 18.63
C HIS A 368 -5.71 20.04 19.12
N GLU A 369 -5.61 20.49 20.38
CA GLU A 369 -4.30 20.61 21.02
C GLU A 369 -3.71 19.21 21.16
N GLY A 370 -2.49 19.05 20.64
CA GLY A 370 -1.80 17.77 20.72
C GLY A 370 -0.58 17.67 19.82
N SER A 371 0.08 16.51 19.92
CA SER A 371 1.36 16.23 19.26
C SER A 371 1.39 14.79 18.74
N LEU A 372 1.93 14.59 17.54
CA LEU A 372 2.13 13.26 16.96
C LEU A 372 3.12 12.40 17.77
N ASN A 373 3.97 13.03 18.57
CA ASN A 373 4.99 12.35 19.36
C ASN A 373 4.42 11.86 20.71
N SER A 374 3.14 12.09 20.97
CA SER A 374 2.44 11.71 22.19
C SER A 374 1.46 10.59 21.91
N VAL A 375 1.34 9.64 22.85
CA VAL A 375 0.35 8.55 22.76
C VAL A 375 -1.04 9.14 22.57
N GLY A 376 -1.81 8.61 21.61
CA GLY A 376 -3.16 9.12 21.31
C GLY A 376 -3.17 10.58 20.85
N PHE A 377 -2.07 11.06 20.25
CA PHE A 377 -1.83 12.46 19.89
C PHE A 377 -1.81 13.44 21.06
N GLY A 378 -1.70 12.96 22.31
CA GLY A 378 -1.85 13.79 23.52
C GLY A 378 -3.30 14.05 23.91
N LEU A 379 -4.27 13.50 23.18
CA LEU A 379 -5.68 13.64 23.47
C LEU A 379 -6.11 12.68 24.57
N ALA A 380 -7.13 13.10 25.34
CA ALA A 380 -7.79 12.19 26.28
C ALA A 380 -8.35 10.96 25.52
N PRO A 381 -8.28 9.73 26.08
CA PRO A 381 -8.66 8.51 25.35
C PRO A 381 -10.05 8.56 24.70
N ALA A 382 -11.04 9.12 25.40
CA ALA A 382 -12.39 9.28 24.86
C ALA A 382 -12.47 10.26 23.68
N ALA A 383 -11.66 11.33 23.69
CA ALA A 383 -11.58 12.30 22.60
C ALA A 383 -10.84 11.70 21.39
N PHE A 384 -9.77 10.95 21.62
CA PHE A 384 -9.03 10.25 20.58
C PHE A 384 -9.89 9.19 19.87
N THR A 385 -10.61 8.35 20.63
CA THR A 385 -11.55 7.37 20.05
C THR A 385 -12.67 8.06 19.27
N ARG A 386 -13.21 9.18 19.76
CA ARG A 386 -14.21 9.96 19.03
C ARG A 386 -13.65 10.49 17.71
N LEU A 387 -12.46 11.08 17.74
CA LEU A 387 -11.77 11.56 16.54
C LEU A 387 -11.55 10.41 15.55
N ALA A 388 -11.10 9.25 16.02
CA ALA A 388 -10.90 8.07 15.17
C ALA A 388 -12.19 7.57 14.50
N ARG A 389 -13.35 7.71 15.16
CA ARG A 389 -14.67 7.41 14.58
C ARG A 389 -15.15 8.47 13.59
N GLU A 390 -14.82 9.73 13.81
CA GLU A 390 -15.33 10.84 12.99
C GLU A 390 -14.54 11.02 11.69
N ILE A 391 -13.22 10.77 11.68
CA ILE A 391 -12.33 11.08 10.55
C ILE A 391 -12.30 9.99 9.47
N ASP A 392 -12.53 10.37 8.20
CA ASP A 392 -12.48 9.45 7.04
C ASP A 392 -11.20 9.57 6.22
N THR A 393 -10.57 10.72 6.29
CA THR A 393 -9.43 11.07 5.46
C THR A 393 -8.40 11.78 6.33
N VAL A 394 -7.15 11.35 6.24
CA VAL A 394 -6.02 11.97 6.93
C VAL A 394 -5.13 12.60 5.89
N VAL A 395 -4.86 13.90 6.01
CA VAL A 395 -3.83 14.61 5.24
C VAL A 395 -2.64 14.84 6.16
N HIS A 396 -1.58 14.05 5.97
CA HIS A 396 -0.39 14.09 6.78
C HIS A 396 0.68 14.97 6.13
N ALA A 397 0.75 16.24 6.54
CA ALA A 397 1.75 17.21 6.08
C ALA A 397 2.70 17.70 7.19
N ALA A 398 2.54 17.19 8.42
CA ALA A 398 3.49 17.47 9.50
C ALA A 398 4.84 16.81 9.22
N ALA A 399 5.90 17.61 9.31
CA ALA A 399 7.28 17.15 9.28
C ALA A 399 8.17 18.15 9.99
N ASP A 400 9.26 17.68 10.59
CA ASP A 400 10.41 18.50 10.88
C ASP A 400 11.27 18.61 9.62
N VAL A 401 11.48 19.85 9.17
CA VAL A 401 12.15 20.20 7.91
C VAL A 401 13.52 20.83 8.13
N ARG A 402 14.02 20.85 9.37
CA ARG A 402 15.34 21.37 9.70
C ARG A 402 16.40 20.48 9.06
N LEU A 403 16.94 20.92 7.92
CA LEU A 403 17.88 20.14 7.09
C LEU A 403 19.13 19.66 7.87
N MET A 404 19.53 20.40 8.90
CA MET A 404 20.74 20.17 9.70
C MET A 404 20.45 19.71 11.13
N ALA A 405 19.21 19.37 11.47
CA ALA A 405 18.90 18.79 12.78
C ALA A 405 19.46 17.34 12.88
N PRO A 406 19.78 16.87 14.09
CA PRO A 406 20.16 15.48 14.31
C PRO A 406 19.11 14.51 13.77
N LEU A 407 19.56 13.39 13.18
CA LEU A 407 18.67 12.42 12.56
C LEU A 407 17.62 11.87 13.53
N ASP A 408 18.01 11.61 14.78
CA ASP A 408 17.10 11.04 15.78
C ASP A 408 15.99 12.02 16.19
N GLU A 409 16.28 13.33 16.26
CA GLU A 409 15.23 14.34 16.44
C GLU A 409 14.24 14.38 15.27
N LEU A 410 14.77 14.29 14.04
CA LEU A 410 13.94 14.27 12.83
C LEU A 410 13.07 13.01 12.75
N ARG A 411 13.62 11.85 13.15
CA ARG A 411 12.88 10.58 13.19
C ARG A 411 11.69 10.62 14.12
N GLN A 412 11.80 11.29 15.26
CA GLN A 412 10.70 11.42 16.21
C GLN A 412 9.44 12.03 15.54
N THR A 413 9.60 13.10 14.77
CA THR A 413 8.45 13.73 14.11
C THR A 413 8.13 13.07 12.76
N ASN A 414 9.14 12.78 11.95
CA ASN A 414 8.95 12.35 10.57
C ASN A 414 8.61 10.86 10.46
N VAL A 415 9.24 10.01 11.28
CA VAL A 415 9.06 8.55 11.20
C VAL A 415 8.04 8.10 12.25
N GLU A 416 8.29 8.36 13.54
CA GLU A 416 7.38 7.91 14.60
C GLU A 416 6.02 8.61 14.50
N GLY A 417 6.00 9.91 14.17
CA GLY A 417 4.75 10.61 13.86
C GLY A 417 3.99 10.03 12.67
N THR A 418 4.69 9.52 11.64
CA THR A 418 4.05 8.80 10.52
C THR A 418 3.52 7.44 10.96
N CYS A 419 4.25 6.70 11.80
CA CYS A 419 3.77 5.45 12.40
C CYS A 419 2.48 5.68 13.21
N ALA A 420 2.44 6.70 14.06
CA ALA A 420 1.26 7.05 14.85
C ALA A 420 0.05 7.40 13.97
N ILE A 421 0.28 8.05 12.82
CA ILE A 421 -0.77 8.32 11.83
C ILE A 421 -1.26 7.03 11.15
N VAL A 422 -0.35 6.14 10.76
CA VAL A 422 -0.72 4.83 10.19
C VAL A 422 -1.50 4.00 11.21
N GLU A 423 -1.11 3.99 12.47
CA GLU A 423 -1.87 3.35 13.56
C GLU A 423 -3.28 3.96 13.68
N PHE A 424 -3.39 5.28 13.70
CA PHE A 424 -4.68 5.98 13.72
C PHE A 424 -5.58 5.65 12.52
N CYS A 425 -4.99 5.43 11.34
CA CYS A 425 -5.72 5.01 10.14
C CYS A 425 -6.38 3.63 10.26
N HIS A 426 -5.87 2.76 11.14
CA HIS A 426 -6.45 1.43 11.41
C HIS A 426 -7.55 1.43 12.50
N MET A 427 -7.65 2.49 13.30
CA MET A 427 -8.52 2.50 14.48
C MET A 427 -9.98 2.83 14.14
N GLU A 428 -10.93 2.09 14.73
CA GLU A 428 -12.40 2.25 14.63
C GLU A 428 -12.97 2.06 13.22
N ARG A 429 -12.42 2.76 12.23
CA ARG A 429 -12.74 2.62 10.81
C ARG A 429 -11.51 2.92 9.96
N ALA A 430 -11.43 2.24 8.82
CA ALA A 430 -10.40 2.49 7.82
C ALA A 430 -10.46 3.96 7.33
N LYS A 431 -9.28 4.56 7.20
CA LYS A 431 -9.12 5.94 6.75
C LYS A 431 -8.20 5.98 5.54
N ARG A 432 -8.46 6.93 4.64
CA ARG A 432 -7.56 7.21 3.52
C ARG A 432 -6.44 8.12 3.98
N LEU A 433 -5.19 7.74 3.74
CA LEU A 433 -4.01 8.51 4.11
C LEU A 433 -3.43 9.25 2.90
N HIS A 434 -3.37 10.57 2.98
CA HIS A 434 -2.73 11.44 2.01
C HIS A 434 -1.43 11.97 2.61
N PHE A 435 -0.30 11.36 2.26
CA PHE A 435 1.00 11.62 2.87
C PHE A 435 1.85 12.57 2.02
N VAL A 436 2.27 13.70 2.60
CA VAL A 436 3.19 14.64 1.94
C VAL A 436 4.64 14.19 2.19
N SER A 437 5.26 13.67 1.13
CA SER A 437 6.66 13.29 1.04
C SER A 437 7.46 14.39 0.30
N THR A 438 8.69 14.08 -0.12
CA THR A 438 9.57 15.00 -0.85
C THR A 438 10.29 14.26 -1.98
N LEU A 439 10.61 14.93 -3.08
CA LEU A 439 11.50 14.38 -4.11
C LEU A 439 12.92 14.17 -3.62
N SER A 440 13.31 14.78 -2.50
CA SER A 440 14.64 14.60 -1.93
C SER A 440 14.92 13.17 -1.44
N VAL A 441 13.89 12.32 -1.33
CA VAL A 441 14.04 10.86 -1.07
C VAL A 441 14.78 10.14 -2.19
N ALA A 442 14.91 10.74 -3.38
CA ALA A 442 15.73 10.23 -4.47
C ALA A 442 17.24 10.26 -4.15
N GLY A 443 17.66 11.04 -3.14
CA GLY A 443 19.05 11.08 -2.68
C GLY A 443 20.06 11.52 -3.76
N ILE A 444 21.25 10.95 -3.72
CA ILE A 444 22.30 11.02 -4.74
C ILE A 444 22.65 9.59 -5.18
N VAL A 445 22.94 9.43 -6.47
CA VAL A 445 23.47 8.20 -7.06
C VAL A 445 24.83 8.43 -7.73
N MET A 446 25.65 7.38 -7.86
CA MET A 446 26.96 7.47 -8.51
C MET A 446 26.84 7.69 -10.03
N ASP A 447 25.97 6.90 -10.66
CA ASP A 447 25.68 6.94 -12.09
C ASP A 447 24.33 7.60 -12.35
N LYS A 448 24.17 8.21 -13.53
CA LYS A 448 22.93 8.90 -13.89
C LYS A 448 21.77 7.89 -13.96
N GLN A 449 20.73 8.10 -13.15
CA GLN A 449 19.55 7.23 -13.10
C GLN A 449 18.24 8.01 -13.21
N SER A 450 17.17 7.35 -13.66
CA SER A 450 15.82 7.91 -13.63
C SER A 450 15.07 7.51 -12.36
N PHE A 451 14.36 8.45 -11.76
CA PHE A 451 13.51 8.21 -10.60
C PHE A 451 12.07 8.56 -10.96
N SER A 452 11.21 7.54 -11.09
CA SER A 452 9.79 7.68 -11.44
C SER A 452 8.90 7.53 -10.21
N GLU A 453 7.59 7.67 -10.37
CA GLU A 453 6.61 7.45 -9.31
C GLU A 453 6.61 6.02 -8.72
N ASP A 454 7.01 5.02 -9.51
CA ASP A 454 7.08 3.62 -9.05
C ASP A 454 8.33 3.31 -8.23
N HIS A 455 9.39 4.11 -8.38
CA HIS A 455 10.63 3.94 -7.65
C HIS A 455 10.55 4.52 -6.24
N LEU A 456 11.16 3.85 -5.26
CA LEU A 456 11.59 4.46 -3.98
C LEU A 456 13.08 4.27 -3.77
N HIS A 457 13.62 3.08 -4.04
CA HIS A 457 15.03 2.78 -3.89
C HIS A 457 15.70 2.56 -5.25
N ILE A 458 16.79 3.29 -5.50
CA ILE A 458 17.61 3.25 -6.72
C ILE A 458 19.11 3.13 -6.39
N GLY A 459 19.44 2.69 -5.17
CA GLY A 459 20.82 2.63 -4.67
C GLY A 459 21.36 4.00 -4.21
N GLN A 460 20.47 4.92 -3.85
CA GLN A 460 20.84 6.26 -3.44
C GLN A 460 21.42 6.34 -2.02
N SER A 461 22.27 7.33 -1.78
CA SER A 461 22.65 7.82 -0.45
C SER A 461 22.03 9.19 -0.17
N PHE A 462 21.99 9.61 1.10
CA PHE A 462 21.33 10.86 1.51
C PHE A 462 22.34 11.93 1.89
N MET A 463 22.13 13.16 1.42
CA MET A 463 22.97 14.31 1.75
C MET A 463 22.67 14.89 3.12
N THR A 464 21.43 14.73 3.59
CA THR A 464 20.97 15.36 4.82
C THR A 464 20.18 14.36 5.67
N PRO A 465 20.23 14.49 7.00
CA PRO A 465 19.36 13.73 7.90
C PRO A 465 17.87 13.84 7.55
N TYR A 466 17.43 15.01 7.06
CA TYR A 466 16.06 15.22 6.60
C TYR A 466 15.66 14.27 5.46
N GLU A 467 16.50 14.16 4.43
CA GLU A 467 16.25 13.26 3.30
C GLU A 467 16.07 11.81 3.76
N GLN A 468 16.96 11.36 4.64
CA GLN A 468 16.89 10.02 5.21
C GLN A 468 15.62 9.82 6.04
N SER A 469 15.27 10.76 6.93
CA SER A 469 14.06 10.64 7.76
C SER A 469 12.77 10.61 6.93
N LYS A 470 12.70 11.36 5.81
CA LYS A 470 11.54 11.32 4.91
C LYS A 470 11.48 10.06 4.06
N TYR A 471 12.63 9.50 3.68
CA TYR A 471 12.70 8.19 3.03
C TYR A 471 12.19 7.09 3.99
N GLU A 472 12.63 7.09 5.25
CA GLU A 472 12.16 6.16 6.28
C GLU A 472 10.66 6.32 6.54
N ALA A 473 10.14 7.55 6.61
CA ALA A 473 8.71 7.80 6.73
C ALA A 473 7.91 7.26 5.53
N GLU A 474 8.44 7.40 4.31
CA GLU A 474 7.77 6.86 3.12
C GLU A 474 7.75 5.31 3.11
N LEU A 475 8.77 4.66 3.66
CA LEU A 475 8.76 3.20 3.86
C LEU A 475 7.61 2.75 4.77
N VAL A 476 7.31 3.50 5.84
CA VAL A 476 6.18 3.24 6.74
C VAL A 476 4.85 3.30 5.96
N VAL A 477 4.65 4.35 5.16
CA VAL A 477 3.41 4.50 4.36
C VAL A 477 3.31 3.42 3.28
N ARG A 478 4.42 3.03 2.65
CA ARG A 478 4.43 1.92 1.67
C ARG A 478 4.18 0.56 2.32
N ALA A 479 4.64 0.34 3.55
CA ALA A 479 4.27 -0.85 4.31
C ALA A 479 2.76 -0.87 4.57
N PHE A 480 2.17 0.24 5.01
CA PHE A 480 0.72 0.39 5.16
C PHE A 480 -0.05 0.06 3.87
N ILE A 481 0.40 0.55 2.71
CA ILE A 481 -0.22 0.21 1.41
C ILE A 481 -0.12 -1.29 1.11
N ARG A 482 1.06 -1.91 1.34
CA ARG A 482 1.26 -3.37 1.13
C ARG A 482 0.41 -4.22 2.08
N GLU A 483 0.06 -3.69 3.24
CA GLU A 483 -0.82 -4.32 4.23
C GLU A 483 -2.31 -4.15 3.89
N GLY A 484 -2.62 -3.43 2.81
CA GLY A 484 -3.99 -3.21 2.32
C GLY A 484 -4.58 -1.84 2.66
N GLY A 485 -3.80 -0.98 3.33
CA GLY A 485 -4.18 0.39 3.63
C GLY A 485 -4.37 1.25 2.38
N SER A 486 -5.31 2.20 2.46
CA SER A 486 -5.53 3.18 1.39
C SER A 486 -4.67 4.42 1.61
N ALA A 487 -3.64 4.61 0.78
CA ALA A 487 -2.82 5.82 0.85
C ALA A 487 -2.36 6.36 -0.50
N CYS A 488 -2.14 7.68 -0.57
CA CYS A 488 -1.45 8.37 -1.65
C CYS A 488 -0.22 9.09 -1.10
N ILE A 489 0.89 9.02 -1.83
CA ILE A 489 2.16 9.66 -1.47
C ILE A 489 2.42 10.81 -2.43
N TYR A 490 2.61 12.03 -1.90
CA TYR A 490 2.87 13.24 -2.69
C TYR A 490 4.30 13.69 -2.48
N ARG A 491 5.20 13.40 -3.41
CA ARG A 491 6.59 13.85 -3.36
C ARG A 491 6.67 15.27 -3.91
N THR A 492 6.82 16.24 -3.03
CA THR A 492 6.89 17.65 -3.45
C THR A 492 8.28 17.99 -3.98
N GLY A 493 8.34 18.83 -5.01
CA GLY A 493 9.58 19.48 -5.47
C GLY A 493 10.02 20.61 -4.56
N SER A 494 10.78 21.57 -5.10
CA SER A 494 11.16 22.78 -4.38
C SER A 494 9.96 23.73 -4.29
N VAL A 495 9.29 23.75 -3.14
CA VAL A 495 8.10 24.60 -2.94
C VAL A 495 8.52 26.07 -2.81
N SER A 496 7.95 26.91 -3.66
CA SER A 496 8.20 28.35 -3.74
C SER A 496 7.01 29.17 -3.22
N ALA A 497 7.11 30.50 -3.32
CA ALA A 497 6.02 31.41 -2.99
C ALA A 497 4.75 31.11 -3.81
N ASP A 498 3.60 31.58 -3.33
CA ASP A 498 2.35 31.44 -4.06
C ASP A 498 2.30 32.36 -5.30
N SER A 499 1.19 32.30 -6.05
CA SER A 499 0.97 33.15 -7.23
C SER A 499 1.06 34.67 -6.97
N THR A 500 0.85 35.11 -5.73
CA THR A 500 0.95 36.51 -5.30
C THR A 500 2.37 36.93 -4.91
N GLY A 501 3.28 35.97 -4.74
CA GLY A 501 4.63 36.21 -4.22
C GLY A 501 4.75 36.08 -2.70
N THR A 502 3.68 35.65 -2.02
CA THR A 502 3.71 35.40 -0.57
C THR A 502 4.47 34.10 -0.29
N PHE A 503 5.46 34.19 0.61
CA PHE A 503 6.40 33.12 0.94
C PHE A 503 6.24 32.62 2.38
N GLN A 504 6.95 31.54 2.73
CA GLN A 504 6.93 30.97 4.08
C GLN A 504 7.39 31.97 5.15
N ILE A 505 6.70 32.04 6.30
CA ILE A 505 7.06 32.94 7.43
C ILE A 505 8.56 32.86 7.79
N ASN A 506 9.11 31.64 7.84
CA ASN A 506 10.53 31.43 8.12
C ASN A 506 11.35 31.45 6.83
N ILE A 507 11.25 32.54 6.04
CA ILE A 507 11.87 32.62 4.72
C ILE A 507 13.40 32.40 4.78
N GLU A 508 14.05 32.86 5.84
CA GLU A 508 15.50 32.76 6.01
C GLU A 508 16.01 31.31 6.12
N SER A 509 15.15 30.35 6.46
CA SER A 509 15.51 28.93 6.50
C SER A 509 15.29 28.22 5.17
N ASN A 510 14.78 28.90 4.14
CA ASN A 510 14.57 28.34 2.83
C ASN A 510 15.87 28.38 1.99
N ARG A 511 16.28 27.23 1.44
CA ARG A 511 17.50 27.12 0.64
C ARG A 511 17.54 28.08 -0.56
N LEU A 512 16.45 28.19 -1.31
CA LEU A 512 16.40 29.08 -2.48
C LEU A 512 16.65 30.53 -2.04
N MET A 513 16.09 30.92 -0.90
CA MET A 513 16.20 32.29 -0.39
C MET A 513 17.58 32.59 0.17
N GLN A 514 18.19 31.63 0.85
CA GLN A 514 19.59 31.72 1.25
C GLN A 514 20.48 31.87 0.01
N SER A 515 20.24 31.11 -1.06
CA SER A 515 21.00 31.24 -2.32
C SER A 515 20.79 32.60 -3.00
N LEU A 516 19.55 33.08 -3.14
CA LEU A 516 19.26 34.38 -3.74
C LEU A 516 19.92 35.52 -2.96
N ASN A 517 19.87 35.47 -1.63
CA ASN A 517 20.52 36.48 -0.80
C ASN A 517 22.04 36.49 -1.03
N THR A 518 22.67 35.32 -1.08
CA THR A 518 24.12 35.24 -1.36
C THR A 518 24.48 35.72 -2.77
N TYR A 519 23.61 35.54 -3.76
CA TYR A 519 23.83 36.05 -5.11
C TYR A 519 23.77 37.57 -5.16
N VAL A 520 22.77 38.16 -4.51
CA VAL A 520 22.60 39.62 -4.44
C VAL A 520 23.75 40.27 -3.66
N LEU A 521 24.13 39.72 -2.51
CA LEU A 521 25.20 40.28 -1.67
C LEU A 521 26.60 40.14 -2.30
N SER A 522 26.89 39.02 -2.97
CA SER A 522 28.19 38.82 -3.62
C SER A 522 28.28 39.46 -5.01
N GLY A 523 27.14 39.85 -5.60
CA GLY A 523 27.03 40.31 -6.99
C GLY A 523 27.30 39.21 -8.03
N LEU A 524 27.42 37.95 -7.61
CA LEU A 524 27.81 36.84 -8.48
C LEU A 524 26.82 35.68 -8.37
N ILE A 525 26.55 35.05 -9.51
CA ILE A 525 25.73 33.84 -9.62
C ILE A 525 26.64 32.73 -10.16
N PRO A 526 26.79 31.60 -9.46
CA PRO A 526 27.63 30.50 -9.93
C PRO A 526 27.00 29.81 -11.14
N ASP A 527 27.80 29.56 -12.17
CA ASP A 527 27.43 28.69 -13.28
C ASP A 527 27.20 27.25 -12.76
N ARG A 528 25.98 26.74 -12.94
CA ARG A 528 25.53 25.44 -12.44
C ARG A 528 24.78 24.68 -13.54
N GLU A 529 24.96 23.36 -13.55
CA GLU A 529 24.28 22.47 -14.49
C GLU A 529 22.81 22.17 -14.13
N GLU A 530 22.36 22.47 -12.91
CA GLU A 530 21.01 22.09 -12.42
C GLU A 530 20.05 23.29 -12.43
N ASP A 531 18.99 23.20 -13.23
CA ASP A 531 17.91 24.19 -13.29
C ASP A 531 16.95 24.09 -12.09
N LEU A 532 16.09 25.11 -11.93
CA LEU A 532 15.22 25.27 -10.77
C LEU A 532 13.82 24.70 -11.05
N LEU A 533 13.54 23.51 -10.50
CA LEU A 533 12.19 22.94 -10.50
C LEU A 533 11.34 23.51 -9.35
N LEU A 534 10.85 24.73 -9.53
CA LEU A 534 10.05 25.47 -8.54
C LEU A 534 8.56 25.18 -8.66
N CYS A 535 7.91 24.96 -7.54
CA CYS A 535 6.49 24.62 -7.45
C CYS A 535 5.78 25.61 -6.53
N ARG A 536 4.89 26.44 -7.08
CA ARG A 536 4.14 27.42 -6.29
C ARG A 536 3.24 26.69 -5.29
N VAL A 537 3.25 27.12 -4.03
CA VAL A 537 2.58 26.41 -2.94
C VAL A 537 1.06 26.29 -3.10
N ASP A 538 0.43 27.28 -3.74
CA ASP A 538 -1.01 27.31 -4.01
C ASP A 538 -1.42 26.33 -5.11
N ASP A 539 -0.66 26.24 -6.21
CA ASP A 539 -0.88 25.21 -7.23
C ASP A 539 -0.64 23.80 -6.67
N LEU A 540 0.42 23.63 -5.89
CA LEU A 540 0.72 22.38 -5.21
C LEU A 540 -0.44 21.94 -4.31
N ALA A 541 -0.93 22.84 -3.46
CA ALA A 541 -2.02 22.56 -2.55
C ALA A 541 -3.32 22.28 -3.32
N HIS A 542 -3.60 23.02 -4.39
CA HIS A 542 -4.74 22.78 -5.27
C HIS A 542 -4.65 21.37 -5.89
N ALA A 543 -3.53 21.02 -6.51
CA ALA A 543 -3.30 19.72 -7.11
C ALA A 543 -3.47 18.56 -6.11
N ILE A 544 -2.88 18.68 -4.91
CA ILE A 544 -3.04 17.67 -3.84
C ILE A 544 -4.51 17.53 -3.46
N VAL A 545 -5.22 18.64 -3.16
CA VAL A 545 -6.62 18.58 -2.74
C VAL A 545 -7.52 18.02 -3.83
N ARG A 546 -7.27 18.32 -5.11
CA ARG A 546 -8.01 17.70 -6.24
C ARG A 546 -7.85 16.18 -6.27
N ILE A 547 -6.67 15.66 -5.93
CA ILE A 547 -6.45 14.22 -5.76
C ILE A 547 -7.15 13.70 -4.49
N VAL A 548 -7.07 14.40 -3.35
CA VAL A 548 -7.75 14.02 -2.08
C VAL A 548 -9.26 13.86 -2.27
N MET A 549 -9.86 14.77 -3.04
CA MET A 549 -11.28 14.76 -3.38
C MET A 549 -11.68 13.58 -4.27
N ASN A 550 -10.74 13.02 -5.03
CA ASN A 550 -11.00 11.88 -5.90
C ASN A 550 -10.84 10.57 -5.13
N THR A 551 -11.94 10.09 -4.55
CA THR A 551 -11.97 8.87 -3.73
C THR A 551 -11.64 7.59 -4.48
N ARG A 552 -11.47 7.63 -5.81
CA ARG A 552 -11.08 6.48 -6.63
C ARG A 552 -9.56 6.28 -6.69
N ILE A 553 -8.78 7.29 -6.29
CA ILE A 553 -7.32 7.25 -6.34
C ILE A 553 -6.80 6.75 -4.99
N SER A 554 -6.07 5.63 -5.01
CA SER A 554 -5.44 5.03 -3.83
C SER A 554 -4.24 4.17 -4.27
N GLY A 555 -3.27 3.97 -3.38
CA GLY A 555 -2.10 3.10 -3.60
C GLY A 555 -1.08 3.68 -4.58
N ARG A 556 -1.06 5.01 -4.76
CA ARG A 556 -0.23 5.69 -5.78
C ARG A 556 0.75 6.67 -5.16
N THR A 557 1.87 6.87 -5.85
CA THR A 557 2.85 7.93 -5.57
C THR A 557 2.79 8.96 -6.70
N PHE A 558 2.96 10.23 -6.37
CA PHE A 558 2.93 11.34 -7.31
C PHE A 558 4.15 12.23 -7.11
N HIS A 559 4.80 12.64 -8.20
CA HIS A 559 5.86 13.62 -8.21
C HIS A 559 5.25 14.98 -8.52
N MET A 560 5.03 15.78 -7.47
CA MET A 560 4.27 17.03 -7.55
C MET A 560 5.18 18.18 -8.02
N THR A 561 5.44 18.20 -9.32
CA THR A 561 6.34 19.17 -9.99
C THR A 561 5.71 19.73 -11.26
N PRO A 562 6.14 20.91 -11.71
CA PRO A 562 5.81 21.38 -13.06
C PRO A 562 6.43 20.46 -14.13
N ASP A 563 6.00 20.67 -15.37
CA ASP A 563 6.48 19.97 -16.58
C ASP A 563 7.72 20.61 -17.22
N ALA A 564 8.12 21.79 -16.73
CA ALA A 564 9.32 22.49 -17.15
C ALA A 564 10.11 23.07 -15.96
N GLU A 565 11.43 23.12 -16.10
CA GLU A 565 12.35 23.75 -15.15
C GLU A 565 12.52 25.24 -15.47
N PHE A 566 12.75 26.05 -14.44
CA PHE A 566 13.13 27.46 -14.62
C PHE A 566 14.64 27.55 -14.85
N MET A 567 15.02 28.03 -16.04
CA MET A 567 16.41 28.02 -16.50
C MET A 567 17.28 28.95 -15.65
N HIS A 568 18.49 28.50 -15.29
CA HIS A 568 19.39 29.30 -14.46
C HIS A 568 19.80 30.64 -15.12
N ASN A 569 19.90 30.68 -16.45
CA ASN A 569 20.21 31.91 -17.19
C ASN A 569 19.09 32.96 -17.07
N ASP A 570 17.83 32.53 -17.00
CA ASP A 570 16.69 33.45 -16.83
C ASP A 570 16.72 34.15 -15.47
N LEU A 571 17.31 33.51 -14.45
CA LEU A 571 17.45 34.09 -13.11
C LEU A 571 18.30 35.36 -13.13
N VAL A 572 19.37 35.37 -13.92
CA VAL A 572 20.30 36.50 -14.05
C VAL A 572 19.58 37.70 -14.66
N GLU A 573 18.87 37.46 -15.77
CA GLU A 573 18.10 38.50 -16.46
C GLU A 573 17.02 39.08 -15.56
N VAL A 574 16.30 38.24 -14.81
CA VAL A 574 15.24 38.68 -13.88
C VAL A 574 15.81 39.50 -12.72
N LEU A 575 16.94 39.08 -12.13
CA LEU A 575 17.58 39.83 -11.03
C LEU A 575 18.10 41.18 -11.52
N GLN A 576 18.75 41.23 -12.69
CA GLN A 576 19.20 42.48 -13.31
C GLN A 576 18.04 43.41 -13.65
N ALA A 577 16.95 42.88 -14.24
CA ALA A 577 15.75 43.65 -14.53
C ALA A 577 15.04 44.17 -13.27
N SER A 578 15.24 43.50 -12.12
CA SER A 578 14.74 43.93 -10.81
C SER A 578 15.69 44.91 -10.10
N GLY A 579 16.77 45.33 -10.75
CA GLY A 579 17.71 46.34 -10.27
C GLY A 579 18.86 45.81 -9.41
N PHE A 580 19.11 44.49 -9.38
CA PHE A 580 20.26 43.92 -8.68
C PHE A 580 21.48 43.84 -9.59
N SER A 581 22.64 44.28 -9.10
CA SER A 581 23.91 44.17 -9.82
C SER A 581 24.52 42.77 -9.67
N VAL A 582 24.05 41.81 -10.48
CA VAL A 582 24.53 40.42 -10.49
C VAL A 582 25.07 40.00 -11.84
N GLN A 583 26.07 39.11 -11.84
CA GLN A 583 26.66 38.53 -13.06
C GLN A 583 26.95 37.04 -12.91
N LEU A 584 26.88 36.28 -14.01
CA LEU A 584 27.33 34.89 -14.03
C LEU A 584 28.84 34.80 -13.82
N ALA A 585 29.27 33.80 -13.05
CA ALA A 585 30.66 33.53 -12.74
C ALA A 585 30.92 32.03 -12.58
N SER A 586 32.16 31.60 -12.79
CA SER A 586 32.55 30.23 -12.48
C SER A 586 32.32 29.93 -10.99
N THR A 587 32.03 28.68 -10.66
CA THR A 587 31.85 28.23 -9.26
C THR A 587 33.06 28.61 -8.39
N GLU A 588 34.28 28.53 -8.92
CA GLU A 588 35.51 28.94 -8.22
C GLU A 588 35.52 30.44 -7.88
N LYS A 589 35.17 31.29 -8.85
CA LYS A 589 35.11 32.75 -8.65
C LYS A 589 34.02 33.12 -7.64
N TYR A 590 32.87 32.44 -7.69
CA TYR A 590 31.79 32.61 -6.71
C TYR A 590 32.24 32.22 -5.29
N LEU A 591 32.87 31.06 -5.12
CA LEU A 591 33.39 30.62 -3.81
C LEU A 591 34.46 31.60 -3.25
N SER A 592 35.29 32.18 -4.12
CA SER A 592 36.25 33.21 -3.73
C SER A 592 35.56 34.49 -3.25
N ALA A 593 34.49 34.92 -3.93
CA ALA A 593 33.69 36.07 -3.49
C ALA A 593 33.01 35.82 -2.14
N LEU A 594 32.48 34.61 -1.90
CA LEU A 594 31.90 34.26 -0.60
C LEU A 594 32.92 34.32 0.55
N ARG A 595 34.18 33.93 0.32
CA ARG A 595 35.25 34.08 1.33
C ARG A 595 35.56 35.54 1.66
N LYS A 596 35.43 36.45 0.70
CA LYS A 596 35.58 37.89 0.95
C LYS A 596 34.36 38.45 1.71
N MET A 597 33.17 38.00 1.32
CA MET A 597 31.90 38.37 1.95
C MET A 597 31.82 37.90 3.41
N ASP A 598 32.58 36.87 3.81
CA ASP A 598 32.64 36.35 5.18
C ASP A 598 32.97 37.41 6.24
N ALA A 599 33.75 38.44 5.88
CA ALA A 599 34.09 39.54 6.78
C ALA A 599 32.87 40.40 7.17
N ASP A 600 31.94 40.60 6.24
CA ASP A 600 30.78 41.49 6.40
C ASP A 600 29.48 40.71 6.70
N PHE A 601 29.36 39.50 6.13
CA PHE A 601 28.17 38.64 6.20
C PHE A 601 28.57 37.16 6.43
N PRO A 602 29.12 36.81 7.61
CA PRO A 602 29.68 35.48 7.89
C PRO A 602 28.64 34.35 7.80
N ARG A 603 27.39 34.61 8.20
CA ARG A 603 26.30 33.62 8.12
C ARG A 603 25.96 33.29 6.66
N GLU A 604 25.75 34.32 5.85
CA GLU A 604 25.39 34.20 4.43
C GLU A 604 26.54 33.55 3.66
N ALA A 605 27.79 33.91 3.95
CA ALA A 605 28.98 33.31 3.35
C ALA A 605 29.06 31.80 3.63
N ALA A 606 28.86 31.37 4.89
CA ALA A 606 28.85 29.97 5.26
C ALA A 606 27.74 29.17 4.55
N LEU A 607 26.52 29.72 4.51
CA LEU A 607 25.39 29.10 3.80
C LEU A 607 25.65 29.01 2.29
N GLY A 608 26.16 30.08 1.68
CA GLY A 608 26.49 30.13 0.26
C GLY A 608 27.54 29.09 -0.13
N GLN A 609 28.57 28.89 0.71
CA GLN A 609 29.59 27.87 0.50
C GLN A 609 28.98 26.48 0.59
N MET A 610 28.24 26.21 1.66
CA MET A 610 27.58 24.93 1.91
C MET A 610 26.64 24.52 0.76
N TRP A 611 25.87 25.46 0.20
CA TRP A 611 24.97 25.18 -0.92
C TRP A 611 25.65 25.06 -2.27
N SER A 612 26.88 25.54 -2.41
CA SER A 612 27.62 25.54 -3.67
C SER A 612 28.61 24.40 -3.82
N THR A 613 28.95 23.73 -2.73
CA THR A 613 29.80 22.54 -2.74
C THR A 613 29.01 21.23 -2.79
N ARG A 614 27.67 21.28 -2.86
CA ARG A 614 26.86 20.07 -2.96
C ARG A 614 27.09 19.38 -4.31
N PRO A 615 27.34 18.06 -4.33
CA PRO A 615 27.44 17.32 -5.58
C PRO A 615 26.08 17.27 -6.28
N SER A 616 26.10 17.11 -7.61
CA SER A 616 24.88 16.84 -8.38
C SER A 616 24.23 15.55 -7.90
N ARG A 617 22.89 15.52 -7.89
CA ARG A 617 22.16 14.29 -7.56
C ARG A 617 22.33 13.20 -8.60
N LYS A 618 22.61 13.57 -9.86
CA LYS A 618 22.62 12.67 -11.03
C LYS A 618 21.31 11.87 -11.19
N VAL A 619 20.21 12.38 -10.66
CA VAL A 619 18.88 11.77 -10.80
C VAL A 619 18.05 12.60 -11.76
N ARG A 620 17.49 11.95 -12.78
CA ARG A 620 16.44 12.54 -13.64
C ARG A 620 15.08 12.18 -13.06
N ILE A 621 14.30 13.18 -12.67
CA ILE A 621 12.94 13.00 -12.17
C ILE A 621 12.00 12.70 -13.35
N ASP A 622 11.16 11.68 -13.20
CA ASP A 622 10.09 11.33 -14.14
C ASP A 622 8.74 11.46 -13.43
N ALA A 623 7.90 12.37 -13.92
CA ALA A 623 6.61 12.72 -13.33
C ALA A 623 5.43 12.49 -14.30
N ALA A 624 5.62 11.65 -15.32
CA ALA A 624 4.67 11.49 -16.42
C ALA A 624 3.26 11.02 -15.97
N VAL A 625 3.20 10.15 -14.97
CA VAL A 625 1.92 9.67 -14.40
C VAL A 625 1.19 10.82 -13.72
N THR A 626 1.93 11.61 -12.95
CA THR A 626 1.40 12.76 -12.23
C THR A 626 0.87 13.82 -13.20
N HIS A 627 1.65 14.21 -14.21
CA HIS A 627 1.22 15.19 -15.21
C HIS A 627 -0.02 14.75 -15.97
N THR A 628 -0.05 13.49 -16.40
CA THR A 628 -1.22 12.93 -17.10
C THR A 628 -2.48 12.97 -16.23
N LEU A 629 -2.36 12.66 -14.94
CA LEU A 629 -3.48 12.71 -14.00
C LEU A 629 -3.94 14.15 -13.75
N LEU A 630 -3.02 15.06 -13.45
CA LEU A 630 -3.36 16.45 -13.10
C LEU A 630 -4.04 17.18 -14.25
N LYS A 631 -3.62 16.92 -15.50
CA LYS A 631 -4.29 17.42 -16.70
C LYS A 631 -5.74 16.96 -16.81
N ARG A 632 -6.05 15.71 -16.42
CA ARG A 632 -7.43 15.19 -16.39
C ARG A 632 -8.26 15.78 -15.26
N LEU A 633 -7.61 16.22 -14.17
CA LEU A 633 -8.27 16.79 -13.00
C LEU A 633 -8.43 18.32 -13.06
N ASP A 634 -7.92 18.95 -14.14
CA ASP A 634 -7.80 20.40 -14.30
C ASP A 634 -7.06 21.05 -13.11
N ALA A 635 -5.92 20.46 -12.79
CA ALA A 635 -5.15 20.76 -11.58
C ALA A 635 -3.64 20.72 -11.84
N GLU A 636 -3.23 21.12 -13.04
CA GLU A 636 -1.82 21.17 -13.44
C GLU A 636 -1.03 22.15 -12.57
N ILE A 637 0.25 21.85 -12.37
CA ILE A 637 1.19 22.73 -11.67
C ILE A 637 1.99 23.45 -12.76
N PRO A 638 1.66 24.70 -13.10
CA PRO A 638 2.37 25.43 -14.13
C PRO A 638 3.82 25.73 -13.70
N PRO A 639 4.77 25.76 -14.63
CA PRO A 639 6.12 26.25 -14.35
C PRO A 639 6.06 27.73 -13.96
N VAL A 640 6.99 28.14 -13.11
CA VAL A 640 7.16 29.57 -12.81
C VAL A 640 7.73 30.30 -14.03
N ASP A 641 7.28 31.52 -14.26
CA ASP A 641 7.77 32.38 -15.33
C ASP A 641 8.55 33.59 -14.77
N ARG A 642 9.18 34.34 -15.68
CA ARG A 642 9.92 35.56 -15.33
C ARG A 642 9.04 36.57 -14.60
N ALA A 643 7.76 36.70 -14.99
CA ALA A 643 6.82 37.65 -14.40
C ALA A 643 6.51 37.31 -12.93
N TRP A 644 6.29 36.03 -12.62
CA TRP A 644 6.15 35.55 -11.25
C TRP A 644 7.40 35.83 -10.44
N PHE A 645 8.57 35.56 -11.01
CA PHE A 645 9.84 35.74 -10.32
C PHE A 645 10.11 37.23 -10.00
N THR A 646 9.79 38.15 -10.92
CA THR A 646 9.86 39.60 -10.65
C THR A 646 8.90 40.02 -9.52
N ARG A 647 7.65 39.55 -9.51
CA ARG A 647 6.70 39.85 -8.41
C ARG A 647 7.20 39.32 -7.08
N PHE A 648 7.76 38.11 -7.09
CA PHE A 648 8.35 37.50 -5.92
C PHE A 648 9.53 38.29 -5.35
N LEU A 649 10.45 38.75 -6.21
CA LEU A 649 11.57 39.61 -5.80
C LEU A 649 11.09 40.94 -5.22
N ALA A 650 10.07 41.56 -5.84
CA ALA A 650 9.46 42.78 -5.32
C ALA A 650 8.91 42.58 -3.90
N CYS A 651 8.21 41.46 -3.65
CA CYS A 651 7.73 41.10 -2.31
C CYS A 651 8.88 40.89 -1.31
N CYS A 652 10.01 40.31 -1.75
CA CYS A 652 11.19 40.12 -0.92
C CYS A 652 11.83 41.46 -0.53
N VAL A 653 11.87 42.44 -1.45
CA VAL A 653 12.37 43.79 -1.18
C VAL A 653 11.42 44.56 -0.27
N GLU A 654 10.12 44.53 -0.54
CA GLU A 654 9.10 45.22 0.25
C GLU A 654 9.11 44.76 1.72
N ARG A 655 9.31 43.46 1.94
CA ARG A 655 9.41 42.86 3.28
C ARG A 655 10.80 42.94 3.90
N GLY A 656 11.75 43.61 3.23
CA GLY A 656 13.11 43.84 3.72
C GLY A 656 14.01 42.61 3.77
N PHE A 657 13.64 41.52 3.11
CA PHE A 657 14.47 40.31 3.03
C PHE A 657 15.64 40.46 2.05
N LEU A 658 15.40 41.09 0.90
CA LEU A 658 16.45 41.51 -0.01
C LEU A 658 16.69 43.02 0.12
N PRO A 659 17.94 43.50 -0.06
CA PRO A 659 18.21 44.93 -0.07
C PRO A 659 17.43 45.62 -1.21
N GLY A 660 16.95 46.84 -0.99
CA GLY A 660 16.34 47.64 -2.05
C GLY A 660 17.35 47.94 -3.17
N SER A 661 16.86 48.03 -4.41
CA SER A 661 17.66 48.18 -5.65
C SER A 661 18.54 49.43 -5.72
N THR A 662 18.49 50.32 -4.71
CA THR A 662 19.32 51.53 -4.59
C THR A 662 20.39 51.44 -3.50
N LYS A 663 20.59 50.29 -2.84
CA LYS A 663 21.49 50.16 -1.67
C LYS A 663 22.64 49.14 -1.77
N VAL A 664 22.91 48.54 -2.92
CA VAL A 664 24.10 47.67 -3.14
C VAL A 664 24.78 48.01 -4.45
#